data_AF-A0A7Y4CPC0-F1
#
_entry.id   AF-A0A7Y4CPC0-F1
#
_cell.length_a   1.000
_cell.length_b   1.000
_cell.length_c   1.000
_cell.angle_alpha   90.00
_cell.angle_beta   90.00
_cell.angle_gamma   90.00
#
_symmetry.space_group_name_H-M   'P 1'
#
loop_
_entity.id
_entity.type
_entity.pdbx_description
1 polymer ?
#
loop_
_entity_poly.entity_id
_entity_poly.type
_entity_poly.pdbx_seq_one_letter_code
_entity_poly.pdbx_strand_id
1 'polypeptide(L)'
;MKLKTLALTAILALNSQPALSYSTERWMEDLFSNTRRDTPLNNIVIPGSHDSGAYDAQNYSKKAAGVNFPLSKLRDWSETQDLSVRKQLNAGTRFLDLRIYEDRGEYYFAHSLIYGKIDNILNEVSQFLDENRGEIVIIKSTFVRNVTNTDNFYQSLCTNNAISKHLITNELKPTSKYKDLIKAGNLIIIPDKGVSGCGDSFWPRQRLKSYYKESIYQNPNKIGNWISSELAKSRSTNNNRLYTEQHIVTPTAEVILKGVAETLASKAVCTLSINLFCKNVTGFSTNLKEYDAKTAKHNSIGWLYNHYHKGSRSNIVLRDFVSAGKNRKIIDFNLNNRDVMVRGRAEKDDSFGKVFSSGDYNGDGVADLLVGYPTEDINGDNDAGAVTVVYGGDSLPSKGLSMLSSRGFHQDSSGLSGMFTEGGDLFGSALASGDFNNDGFDDVAIGSPNEDIDGKSNVGMVTVLYGGNKGLTTSGYQLLKEANISKGKQEKEDKFGFALASHDFDGDGYDDLAIGSPYEDIGSKDNAGVVYVSYGTSNGLSKKRISRFHQNSSGLERMAAEKDDRFGHELAAGDFNGDGLGDLAIGAPYEDLGDGDDEGMVVVLFGTTQGLRTMEYRFYHGDRSGFAGSAEKNDHFGYTLAAGDFNNDAIDELVIGVPYEDLGSGGNNNDGNAFVLRGTSSGPSRNSIREIHQDKSGVHGSAEKDDKFGFALTTGDFDGDGYQDLAIGSPTEDLAGKDNGGKVDVFFGSGNGLRLSGSREYNQNKNNITGSVEKDDKFGYSLMAGDFDGDDKDDLVIGVPFEDLGSGGNNNDGTVHVLYGDSDRDLNGREQEVRQGTR
;
A
#
# COMPACT_ATOMS: atom_id res chain seq x y z
N MET A 1 -13.48 -2.84 0.66
CA MET A 1 -13.30 -3.17 -0.77
C MET A 1 -14.55 -3.01 -1.65
N LYS A 2 -15.64 -3.80 -1.53
CA LYS A 2 -16.79 -3.75 -2.47
C LYS A 2 -17.42 -2.36 -2.68
N LEU A 3 -17.65 -1.60 -1.59
CA LEU A 3 -18.26 -0.26 -1.64
C LEU A 3 -17.34 0.80 -2.31
N LYS A 4 -16.01 0.70 -2.12
CA LYS A 4 -15.01 1.56 -2.77
C LYS A 4 -15.06 1.38 -4.31
N THR A 5 -15.07 0.14 -4.80
CA THR A 5 -15.15 -0.19 -6.24
C THR A 5 -16.44 0.32 -6.91
N LEU A 6 -17.53 0.45 -6.16
CA LEU A 6 -18.84 0.85 -6.67
C LEU A 6 -19.04 2.37 -6.70
N ALA A 7 -18.51 3.08 -5.70
CA ALA A 7 -18.36 4.54 -5.79
C ALA A 7 -17.55 4.89 -7.04
N LEU A 8 -16.44 4.18 -7.28
CA LEU A 8 -15.61 4.30 -8.48
C LEU A 8 -16.40 3.97 -9.77
N THR A 9 -17.23 2.93 -9.76
CA THR A 9 -18.07 2.54 -10.93
C THR A 9 -19.17 3.57 -11.24
N ALA A 10 -19.78 4.18 -10.21
CA ALA A 10 -20.77 5.25 -10.38
C ALA A 10 -20.13 6.53 -10.96
N ILE A 11 -18.88 6.81 -10.57
CA ILE A 11 -18.05 7.90 -11.08
C ILE A 11 -17.69 7.68 -12.56
N LEU A 12 -17.27 6.45 -12.93
CA LEU A 12 -16.93 6.05 -14.30
C LEU A 12 -18.10 6.21 -15.29
N ALA A 13 -19.35 6.10 -14.82
CA ALA A 13 -20.55 6.20 -15.66
C ALA A 13 -20.92 7.64 -16.09
N LEU A 14 -20.22 8.67 -15.56
CA LEU A 14 -20.53 10.07 -15.83
C LEU A 14 -19.69 10.75 -16.91
N ASN A 15 -18.45 10.36 -17.23
CA ASN A 15 -17.71 10.78 -18.45
C ASN A 15 -16.27 10.25 -18.58
N SER A 16 -15.81 10.24 -19.84
CA SER A 16 -14.49 9.92 -20.42
C SER A 16 -13.38 10.97 -20.17
N GLN A 17 -12.89 11.11 -18.94
CA GLN A 17 -11.68 11.89 -18.61
C GLN A 17 -10.83 11.13 -17.55
N PRO A 18 -9.49 11.32 -17.57
CA PRO A 18 -8.53 10.49 -16.84
C PRO A 18 -8.49 10.79 -15.33
N ALA A 19 -7.82 9.88 -14.64
CA ALA A 19 -7.46 9.82 -13.22
C ALA A 19 -7.65 11.11 -12.40
N LEU A 20 -8.59 11.07 -11.47
CA LEU A 20 -8.54 11.82 -10.22
C LEU A 20 -8.69 10.77 -9.13
N SER A 21 -7.78 10.72 -8.16
CA SER A 21 -7.99 9.96 -6.93
C SER A 21 -9.15 10.61 -6.19
N TYR A 22 -10.30 9.93 -6.14
CA TYR A 22 -11.48 10.42 -5.43
C TYR A 22 -11.45 9.86 -4.01
N SER A 23 -11.53 10.74 -3.00
CA SER A 23 -11.71 10.28 -1.63
C SER A 23 -13.05 9.54 -1.51
N THR A 24 -13.04 8.31 -0.98
CA THR A 24 -14.30 7.57 -0.76
C THR A 24 -15.19 8.26 0.28
N GLU A 25 -14.61 9.12 1.12
CA GLU A 25 -15.35 9.93 2.09
C GLU A 25 -16.00 11.15 1.45
N ARG A 26 -15.42 11.71 0.37
CA ARG A 26 -15.84 12.98 -0.26
C ARG A 26 -16.12 12.90 -1.77
N TRP A 27 -16.42 11.69 -2.24
CA TRP A 27 -16.52 11.43 -3.67
C TRP A 27 -17.64 12.22 -4.38
N MET A 28 -18.75 12.56 -3.74
CA MET A 28 -19.79 13.38 -4.39
C MET A 28 -19.31 14.83 -4.52
N GLU A 29 -18.61 15.36 -3.51
CA GLU A 29 -18.03 16.69 -3.56
C GLU A 29 -17.03 16.83 -4.70
N ASP A 30 -16.13 15.85 -4.81
CA ASP A 30 -15.10 15.80 -5.84
C ASP A 30 -15.73 15.61 -7.23
N LEU A 31 -16.68 14.68 -7.35
CA LEU A 31 -17.40 14.40 -8.59
C LEU A 31 -18.22 15.60 -9.09
N PHE A 32 -18.83 16.35 -8.17
CA PHE A 32 -19.63 17.53 -8.46
C PHE A 32 -18.89 18.84 -8.12
N SER A 33 -17.56 18.84 -8.31
CA SER A 33 -16.71 20.03 -8.19
C SER A 33 -17.21 21.21 -9.04
N ASN A 34 -16.59 22.39 -8.93
CA ASN A 34 -17.09 23.65 -9.50
C ASN A 34 -17.51 23.57 -10.99
N THR A 35 -16.97 22.64 -11.77
CA THR A 35 -17.31 22.41 -13.18
C THR A 35 -18.61 21.61 -13.41
N ARG A 36 -19.09 20.85 -12.41
CA ARG A 36 -20.24 19.93 -12.50
C ARG A 36 -21.36 20.23 -11.48
N ARG A 37 -21.23 21.32 -10.73
CA ARG A 37 -22.24 21.80 -9.76
C ARG A 37 -23.66 22.02 -10.32
N ASP A 38 -23.78 22.20 -11.64
CA ASP A 38 -25.05 22.32 -12.36
C ASP A 38 -25.66 20.97 -12.79
N THR A 39 -24.97 19.85 -12.57
CA THR A 39 -25.45 18.51 -12.92
C THR A 39 -26.46 18.02 -11.87
N PRO A 40 -27.64 17.49 -12.29
CA PRO A 40 -28.59 16.88 -11.37
C PRO A 40 -28.13 15.56 -10.75
N LEU A 41 -28.56 15.28 -9.52
CA LEU A 41 -28.19 14.07 -8.79
C LEU A 41 -28.78 12.78 -9.41
N ASN A 42 -29.87 12.86 -10.18
CA ASN A 42 -30.44 11.71 -10.90
C ASN A 42 -29.65 11.26 -12.15
N ASN A 43 -28.50 11.88 -12.42
CA ASN A 43 -27.58 11.48 -13.48
C ASN A 43 -26.52 10.45 -13.03
N ILE A 44 -26.56 10.02 -11.78
CA ILE A 44 -25.74 8.94 -11.22
C ILE A 44 -26.60 7.84 -10.61
N VAL A 45 -25.98 6.67 -10.46
CA VAL A 45 -26.48 5.60 -9.59
C VAL A 45 -25.73 5.71 -8.27
N ILE A 46 -26.44 5.86 -7.16
CA ILE A 46 -25.84 6.10 -5.86
C ILE A 46 -25.60 4.75 -5.14
N PRO A 47 -24.36 4.47 -4.71
CA PRO A 47 -24.03 3.23 -4.01
C PRO A 47 -24.71 3.14 -2.65
N GLY A 48 -25.19 1.95 -2.32
CA GLY A 48 -26.01 1.72 -1.14
C GLY A 48 -25.86 0.36 -0.50
N SER A 49 -26.30 0.30 0.76
CA SER A 49 -26.25 -0.87 1.62
C SER A 49 -27.67 -1.36 1.95
N HIS A 50 -27.87 -2.68 1.97
CA HIS A 50 -29.14 -3.30 2.36
C HIS A 50 -29.12 -3.65 3.83
N ASP A 51 -30.17 -3.26 4.56
CA ASP A 51 -30.29 -3.46 6.00
C ASP A 51 -29.05 -2.90 6.74
N SER A 52 -28.69 -1.64 6.43
CA SER A 52 -27.39 -1.03 6.73
C SER A 52 -27.00 -0.97 8.22
N GLY A 53 -27.91 -1.23 9.16
CA GLY A 53 -27.61 -1.31 10.59
C GLY A 53 -27.31 -2.71 11.13
N ALA A 54 -27.30 -3.74 10.28
CA ALA A 54 -27.21 -5.14 10.72
C ALA A 54 -25.77 -5.70 10.82
N TYR A 55 -24.89 -5.00 11.56
CA TYR A 55 -23.45 -5.36 11.71
C TYR A 55 -23.12 -6.15 12.96
N ASP A 56 -24.09 -6.30 13.86
CA ASP A 56 -23.84 -6.84 15.18
C ASP A 56 -24.98 -7.77 15.60
N ALA A 57 -25.19 -8.85 14.84
CA ALA A 57 -26.14 -9.91 15.19
C ALA A 57 -25.71 -10.67 16.45
N GLN A 58 -24.49 -10.45 16.93
CA GLN A 58 -23.99 -11.06 18.14
C GLN A 58 -24.56 -10.39 19.39
N ASN A 59 -24.81 -9.07 19.38
CA ASN A 59 -25.35 -8.27 20.49
C ASN A 59 -26.87 -7.94 20.37
N TYR A 60 -27.68 -8.82 19.80
CA TYR A 60 -29.12 -8.61 19.68
C TYR A 60 -29.86 -8.59 21.03
N SER A 61 -30.95 -7.82 21.10
CA SER A 61 -31.77 -7.70 22.31
C SER A 61 -32.90 -8.72 22.38
N LYS A 62 -33.64 -8.94 21.28
CA LYS A 62 -34.73 -9.92 21.16
C LYS A 62 -35.09 -10.19 19.69
N LYS A 63 -35.90 -11.23 19.42
CA LYS A 63 -36.44 -11.48 18.07
C LYS A 63 -37.44 -10.41 17.66
N ALA A 64 -37.42 -10.02 16.38
CA ALA A 64 -38.48 -9.19 15.83
C ALA A 64 -39.84 -9.93 15.84
N ALA A 65 -40.93 -9.17 16.00
CA ALA A 65 -42.26 -9.75 16.08
C ALA A 65 -42.63 -10.55 14.80
N GLY A 66 -43.12 -11.78 14.98
CA GLY A 66 -43.55 -12.65 13.88
C GLY A 66 -42.48 -13.58 13.30
N VAL A 67 -41.26 -13.60 13.87
CA VAL A 67 -40.17 -14.49 13.42
C VAL A 67 -40.19 -15.81 14.20
N ASN A 68 -40.50 -16.92 13.52
CA ASN A 68 -40.68 -18.25 14.12
C ASN A 68 -39.58 -19.26 13.70
N PHE A 69 -38.31 -18.88 13.88
CA PHE A 69 -37.13 -19.70 13.56
C PHE A 69 -36.21 -19.91 14.79
N PRO A 70 -35.38 -20.97 14.83
CA PRO A 70 -34.38 -21.18 15.88
C PRO A 70 -33.37 -20.02 15.98
N LEU A 71 -33.00 -19.60 17.20
CA LEU A 71 -32.12 -18.45 17.43
C LEU A 71 -30.73 -18.58 16.80
N SER A 72 -30.14 -19.78 16.83
CA SER A 72 -28.83 -20.03 16.23
C SER A 72 -28.81 -19.71 14.74
N LYS A 73 -29.80 -20.20 13.98
CA LYS A 73 -29.94 -19.91 12.55
C LYS A 73 -30.29 -18.45 12.26
N LEU A 74 -31.02 -17.79 13.17
CA LEU A 74 -31.38 -16.39 13.00
C LEU A 74 -30.18 -15.46 13.13
N ARG A 75 -29.23 -15.70 14.04
CA ARG A 75 -28.02 -14.85 14.17
C ARG A 75 -27.27 -14.79 12.85
N ASP A 76 -26.98 -15.97 12.32
CA ASP A 76 -26.29 -16.16 11.04
C ASP A 76 -27.02 -15.53 9.85
N TRP A 77 -28.33 -15.32 9.95
CA TRP A 77 -29.16 -14.74 8.89
C TRP A 77 -29.49 -13.27 9.08
N SER A 78 -29.24 -12.74 10.27
CA SER A 78 -29.62 -11.38 10.61
C SER A 78 -28.48 -10.40 10.38
N GLU A 79 -27.22 -10.87 10.38
CA GLU A 79 -26.05 -10.09 10.00
C GLU A 79 -25.94 -10.00 8.47
N THR A 80 -26.15 -8.81 7.91
CA THR A 80 -26.06 -8.59 6.46
C THR A 80 -24.78 -7.89 6.05
N GLN A 81 -24.05 -7.31 7.00
CA GLN A 81 -22.82 -6.58 6.77
C GLN A 81 -21.98 -6.62 8.06
N ASP A 82 -20.70 -6.28 8.00
CA ASP A 82 -19.71 -6.36 9.08
C ASP A 82 -19.18 -4.97 9.52
N LEU A 83 -19.66 -3.89 8.91
CA LEU A 83 -19.18 -2.52 9.09
C LEU A 83 -20.21 -1.65 9.83
N SER A 84 -19.78 -0.80 10.76
CA SER A 84 -20.66 0.24 11.32
C SER A 84 -21.20 1.17 10.22
N VAL A 85 -22.30 1.88 10.49
CA VAL A 85 -22.85 2.83 9.50
C VAL A 85 -21.82 3.91 9.16
N ARG A 86 -21.08 4.40 10.15
CA ARG A 86 -19.95 5.30 9.92
C ARG A 86 -18.92 4.72 8.96
N LYS A 87 -18.47 3.47 9.17
CA LYS A 87 -17.50 2.82 8.27
C LYS A 87 -18.06 2.61 6.86
N GLN A 88 -19.36 2.31 6.73
CA GLN A 88 -20.03 2.22 5.43
C GLN A 88 -20.03 3.57 4.69
N LEU A 89 -20.27 4.68 5.39
CA LEU A 89 -20.22 6.03 4.83
C LEU A 89 -18.80 6.41 4.40
N ASN A 90 -17.79 6.18 5.24
CA ASN A 90 -16.38 6.43 4.90
C ASN A 90 -15.93 5.60 3.67
N ALA A 91 -16.47 4.39 3.51
CA ALA A 91 -16.21 3.53 2.36
C ALA A 91 -16.99 3.90 1.07
N GLY A 92 -17.71 5.02 1.06
CA GLY A 92 -18.40 5.55 -0.13
C GLY A 92 -19.91 5.29 -0.21
N THR A 93 -20.53 4.63 0.78
CA THR A 93 -21.99 4.42 0.80
C THR A 93 -22.72 5.75 0.95
N ARG A 94 -23.74 6.00 0.13
CA ARG A 94 -24.61 7.19 0.26
C ARG A 94 -26.09 6.85 0.26
N PHE A 95 -26.45 5.57 0.17
CA PHE A 95 -27.81 5.10 0.33
C PHE A 95 -27.91 4.03 1.43
N LEU A 96 -28.65 4.33 2.50
CA LEU A 96 -28.87 3.45 3.63
C LEU A 96 -30.31 2.93 3.63
N ASP A 97 -30.50 1.61 3.57
CA ASP A 97 -31.82 0.98 3.73
C ASP A 97 -31.99 0.50 5.16
N LEU A 98 -32.74 1.26 5.95
CA LEU A 98 -32.96 1.00 7.36
C LEU A 98 -34.26 0.26 7.60
N ARG A 99 -34.19 -0.76 8.46
CA ARG A 99 -35.33 -1.48 8.97
C ARG A 99 -35.58 -1.08 10.42
N ILE A 100 -36.80 -0.65 10.70
CA ILE A 100 -37.12 -0.01 11.98
C ILE A 100 -38.15 -0.84 12.74
N TYR A 101 -37.83 -1.11 14.00
CA TYR A 101 -38.73 -1.69 14.98
C TYR A 101 -39.03 -0.66 16.06
N GLU A 102 -40.23 -0.72 16.63
CA GLU A 102 -40.66 0.15 17.72
C GLU A 102 -41.00 -0.70 18.93
N ASP A 103 -40.51 -0.26 20.10
CA ASP A 103 -40.84 -0.86 21.39
C ASP A 103 -41.09 0.24 22.41
N ARG A 104 -42.36 0.40 22.81
CA ARG A 104 -42.77 1.32 23.88
C ARG A 104 -42.36 2.79 23.63
N GLY A 105 -42.44 3.25 22.39
CA GLY A 105 -42.12 4.63 21.98
C GLY A 105 -40.66 4.86 21.59
N GLU A 106 -39.79 3.85 21.74
CA GLU A 106 -38.39 3.90 21.32
C GLU A 106 -38.20 3.14 19.99
N TYR A 107 -37.26 3.59 19.18
CA TYR A 107 -37.01 3.05 17.84
C TYR A 107 -35.65 2.36 17.75
N TYR A 108 -35.66 1.16 17.19
CA TYR A 108 -34.51 0.28 17.07
C TYR A 108 -34.33 -0.14 15.63
N PHE A 109 -33.08 -0.39 15.24
CA PHE A 109 -32.81 -1.06 13.98
C PHE A 109 -33.17 -2.55 14.10
N ALA A 110 -33.67 -3.17 13.02
CA ALA A 110 -34.12 -4.56 13.07
C ALA A 110 -34.05 -5.32 11.73
N HIS A 111 -33.34 -6.44 11.69
CA HIS A 111 -33.31 -7.37 10.56
C HIS A 111 -33.48 -8.79 11.11
N SER A 112 -34.73 -9.27 11.20
CA SER A 112 -35.15 -10.50 11.91
C SER A 112 -34.87 -10.55 13.43
N LEU A 113 -33.81 -9.89 13.89
CA LEU A 113 -33.46 -9.59 15.28
C LEU A 113 -33.50 -8.06 15.51
N ILE A 114 -33.67 -7.64 16.76
CA ILE A 114 -33.69 -6.22 17.17
C ILE A 114 -32.33 -5.85 17.76
N TYR A 115 -31.76 -4.76 17.26
CA TYR A 115 -30.41 -4.28 17.54
C TYR A 115 -30.42 -3.01 18.41
N GLY A 116 -29.33 -2.23 18.32
CA GLY A 116 -29.20 -0.92 18.96
C GLY A 116 -30.24 0.11 18.52
N LYS A 117 -30.30 1.22 19.27
CA LYS A 117 -31.22 2.33 19.03
C LYS A 117 -30.92 3.02 17.71
N ILE A 118 -31.97 3.45 17.01
CA ILE A 118 -31.84 4.23 15.76
C ILE A 118 -31.06 5.53 15.99
N ASP A 119 -31.15 6.13 17.18
CA ASP A 119 -30.43 7.37 17.51
C ASP A 119 -28.91 7.23 17.36
N ASN A 120 -28.33 6.07 17.64
CA ASN A 120 -26.88 5.86 17.48
C ASN A 120 -26.49 5.95 15.99
N ILE A 121 -27.26 5.30 15.12
CA ILE A 121 -27.06 5.34 13.66
C ILE A 121 -27.27 6.76 13.13
N LEU A 122 -28.31 7.44 13.61
CA LEU A 122 -28.61 8.82 13.20
C LEU A 122 -27.52 9.80 13.65
N ASN A 123 -26.93 9.60 14.82
CA ASN A 123 -25.79 10.39 15.28
C ASN A 123 -24.54 10.16 14.41
N GLU A 124 -24.23 8.90 14.07
CA GLU A 124 -23.13 8.58 13.14
C GLU A 124 -23.32 9.27 11.77
N VAL A 125 -24.55 9.24 11.25
CA VAL A 125 -24.90 9.93 9.99
C VAL A 125 -24.78 11.45 10.15
N SER A 126 -25.32 12.03 11.22
CA SER A 126 -25.25 13.49 11.45
C SER A 126 -23.81 13.97 11.57
N GLN A 127 -22.97 13.24 12.31
CA GLN A 127 -21.55 13.58 12.46
C GLN A 127 -20.83 13.51 11.11
N PHE A 128 -21.06 12.44 10.33
CA PHE A 128 -20.50 12.33 8.99
C PHE A 128 -20.90 13.50 8.09
N LEU A 129 -22.17 13.92 8.14
CA LEU A 129 -22.69 15.04 7.36
C LEU A 129 -22.22 16.42 7.85
N ASP A 130 -21.86 16.56 9.12
CA ASP A 130 -21.25 17.78 9.64
C ASP A 130 -19.81 17.96 9.12
N GLU A 131 -19.06 16.86 9.05
CA GLU A 131 -17.67 16.80 8.57
C GLU A 131 -17.60 16.85 7.03
N ASN A 132 -18.60 16.28 6.34
CA ASN A 132 -18.63 16.15 4.88
C ASN A 132 -19.83 16.89 4.27
N ARG A 133 -19.80 18.24 4.32
CA ARG A 133 -20.90 19.09 3.82
C ARG A 133 -21.14 18.99 2.32
N GLY A 134 -20.12 18.56 1.58
CA GLY A 134 -20.18 18.33 0.15
C GLY A 134 -20.77 16.99 -0.24
N GLU A 135 -21.22 16.14 0.70
CA GLU A 135 -21.83 14.83 0.42
C GLU A 135 -23.35 14.84 0.60
N ILE A 136 -24.09 13.93 -0.05
CA ILE A 136 -25.54 13.77 0.18
C ILE A 136 -25.84 12.31 0.55
N VAL A 137 -26.37 12.09 1.76
CA VAL A 137 -26.81 10.76 2.23
C VAL A 137 -28.32 10.61 2.04
N ILE A 138 -28.75 9.43 1.59
CA ILE A 138 -30.15 9.06 1.40
C ILE A 138 -30.50 7.94 2.37
N ILE A 139 -31.44 8.18 3.27
CA ILE A 139 -31.99 7.15 4.15
C ILE A 139 -33.36 6.74 3.64
N LYS A 140 -33.51 5.45 3.30
CA LYS A 140 -34.82 4.83 3.15
C LYS A 140 -35.16 4.11 4.45
N SER A 141 -36.36 4.35 4.96
CA SER A 141 -36.86 3.66 6.15
C SER A 141 -37.95 2.66 5.75
N THR A 142 -37.91 1.49 6.36
CA THR A 142 -38.97 0.48 6.25
C THR A 142 -39.31 -0.05 7.64
N PHE A 143 -40.57 -0.01 8.05
CA PHE A 143 -40.95 -0.52 9.37
C PHE A 143 -41.20 -2.04 9.34
N VAL A 144 -40.69 -2.75 10.35
CA VAL A 144 -41.04 -4.15 10.58
C VAL A 144 -42.52 -4.24 10.95
N ARG A 145 -43.17 -5.38 10.66
CA ARG A 145 -44.63 -5.57 10.85
C ARG A 145 -45.07 -5.17 12.28
N ASN A 146 -46.20 -4.48 12.37
CA ASN A 146 -46.90 -4.03 13.60
C ASN A 146 -46.40 -2.74 14.29
N VAL A 147 -45.55 -1.92 13.65
CA VAL A 147 -45.26 -0.57 14.18
C VAL A 147 -46.45 0.36 13.96
N THR A 148 -47.01 0.88 15.06
CA THR A 148 -48.21 1.74 15.03
C THR A 148 -47.86 3.24 15.09
N ASN A 149 -46.79 3.61 15.77
CA ASN A 149 -46.39 5.00 16.01
C ASN A 149 -45.35 5.52 15.01
N THR A 150 -45.60 5.37 13.71
CA THR A 150 -44.63 5.81 12.68
C THR A 150 -44.59 7.33 12.49
N ASP A 151 -45.70 8.04 12.68
CA ASP A 151 -45.72 9.50 12.58
C ASP A 151 -44.84 10.15 13.65
N ASN A 152 -44.84 9.61 14.88
CA ASN A 152 -43.97 10.08 15.96
C ASN A 152 -42.48 9.97 15.61
N PHE A 153 -42.07 8.88 14.93
CA PHE A 153 -40.70 8.71 14.46
C PHE A 153 -40.31 9.82 13.50
N TYR A 154 -41.10 10.04 12.45
CA TYR A 154 -40.78 11.06 11.46
C TYR A 154 -40.90 12.48 12.03
N GLN A 155 -41.83 12.71 12.97
CA GLN A 155 -41.94 13.96 13.71
C GLN A 155 -40.68 14.22 14.54
N SER A 156 -40.05 13.19 15.12
CA SER A 156 -38.78 13.37 15.83
C SER A 156 -37.65 13.76 14.89
N LEU A 157 -37.59 13.20 13.67
CA LEU A 157 -36.56 13.54 12.68
C LEU A 157 -36.63 14.98 12.18
N CYS A 158 -37.83 15.55 12.03
CA CYS A 158 -38.00 16.92 11.55
C CYS A 158 -37.92 17.98 12.67
N THR A 159 -38.02 17.57 13.95
CA THR A 159 -37.96 18.48 15.10
C THR A 159 -36.63 18.41 15.86
N ASN A 160 -35.89 17.31 15.73
CA ASN A 160 -34.56 17.15 16.32
C ASN A 160 -33.51 17.90 15.49
N ASN A 161 -32.91 18.93 16.08
CA ASN A 161 -31.91 19.78 15.42
C ASN A 161 -30.68 19.02 14.89
N ALA A 162 -30.32 17.87 15.46
CA ALA A 162 -29.21 17.07 14.96
C ALA A 162 -29.47 16.56 13.53
N ILE A 163 -30.71 16.17 13.22
CA ILE A 163 -31.09 15.64 11.91
C ILE A 163 -31.74 16.71 11.05
N SER A 164 -32.63 17.52 11.61
CA SER A 164 -33.43 18.48 10.85
C SER A 164 -32.57 19.53 10.14
N LYS A 165 -31.38 19.86 10.68
CA LYS A 165 -30.44 20.80 10.05
C LYS A 165 -29.84 20.29 8.74
N HIS A 166 -29.82 18.96 8.53
CA HIS A 166 -29.27 18.35 7.33
C HIS A 166 -30.33 18.10 6.26
N LEU A 167 -31.63 18.22 6.56
CA LEU A 167 -32.70 17.78 5.67
C LEU A 167 -32.79 18.59 4.37
N ILE A 168 -32.74 17.88 3.25
CA ILE A 168 -33.15 18.37 1.93
C ILE A 168 -34.64 18.09 1.76
N THR A 169 -35.48 19.12 1.87
CA THR A 169 -36.94 18.99 1.84
C THR A 169 -37.46 18.63 0.44
N ASN A 170 -38.73 18.24 0.36
CA ASN A 170 -39.40 17.79 -0.87
C ASN A 170 -39.66 18.91 -1.91
N GLU A 171 -39.34 20.15 -1.56
CA GLU A 171 -39.36 21.31 -2.46
C GLU A 171 -38.34 21.14 -3.59
N LEU A 172 -37.17 20.60 -3.28
CA LEU A 172 -36.18 20.17 -4.26
C LEU A 172 -36.51 18.79 -4.80
N LYS A 173 -35.96 18.48 -5.98
CA LYS A 173 -36.31 17.32 -6.78
C LYS A 173 -35.04 16.58 -7.21
N PRO A 174 -35.11 15.27 -7.56
CA PRO A 174 -33.99 14.55 -8.16
C PRO A 174 -33.34 15.25 -9.37
N THR A 175 -34.14 16.03 -10.12
CA THR A 175 -33.67 16.86 -11.25
C THR A 175 -33.09 18.22 -10.85
N SER A 176 -33.12 18.59 -9.57
CA SER A 176 -32.48 19.80 -9.06
C SER A 176 -30.97 19.69 -9.17
N LYS A 177 -30.30 20.82 -9.38
CA LYS A 177 -28.85 20.88 -9.53
C LYS A 177 -28.16 20.53 -8.23
N TYR A 178 -27.00 19.89 -8.32
CA TYR A 178 -26.22 19.51 -7.15
C TYR A 178 -25.98 20.67 -6.18
N LYS A 179 -25.58 21.84 -6.70
CA LYS A 179 -25.34 23.04 -5.89
C LYS A 179 -26.55 23.53 -5.10
N ASP A 180 -27.76 23.32 -5.63
CA ASP A 180 -28.99 23.73 -4.97
C ASP A 180 -29.34 22.75 -3.84
N LEU A 181 -29.03 21.47 -4.02
CA LEU A 181 -29.21 20.42 -3.01
C LEU A 181 -28.29 20.66 -1.79
N ILE A 182 -26.97 20.75 -1.99
CA ILE A 182 -25.99 20.95 -0.90
C ILE A 182 -26.16 22.29 -0.17
N LYS A 183 -26.78 23.29 -0.83
CA LYS A 183 -27.14 24.56 -0.19
C LYS A 183 -28.34 24.43 0.75
N ALA A 184 -29.26 23.52 0.45
CA ALA A 184 -30.44 23.26 1.27
C ALA A 184 -30.14 22.32 2.44
N GLY A 185 -29.23 21.36 2.25
CA GLY A 185 -28.83 20.37 3.25
C GLY A 185 -28.05 19.23 2.59
N ASN A 186 -27.87 18.14 3.31
CA ASN A 186 -27.11 16.97 2.86
C ASN A 186 -27.71 15.61 3.26
N LEU A 187 -28.97 15.60 3.69
CA LEU A 187 -29.70 14.39 4.05
C LEU A 187 -31.07 14.34 3.36
N ILE A 188 -31.32 13.28 2.59
CA ILE A 188 -32.63 12.98 2.02
C ILE A 188 -33.22 11.80 2.78
N ILE A 189 -34.42 11.96 3.33
CA ILE A 189 -35.14 10.87 3.99
C ILE A 189 -36.35 10.48 3.15
N ILE A 190 -36.48 9.17 2.93
CA ILE A 190 -37.55 8.55 2.15
C ILE A 190 -38.37 7.67 3.10
N PRO A 191 -39.59 8.10 3.47
CA PRO A 191 -40.40 7.41 4.44
C PRO A 191 -41.07 6.18 3.81
N ASP A 192 -41.38 5.19 4.65
CA ASP A 192 -42.01 3.93 4.22
C ASP A 192 -43.44 4.18 3.67
N LYS A 193 -44.13 5.16 4.28
CA LYS A 193 -45.50 5.60 4.00
C LYS A 193 -45.66 7.11 4.20
N GLY A 194 -46.83 7.65 3.87
CA GLY A 194 -47.12 9.08 4.07
C GLY A 194 -46.98 9.49 5.54
N VAL A 195 -46.46 10.70 5.75
CA VAL A 195 -46.16 11.26 7.07
C VAL A 195 -47.09 12.45 7.32
N SER A 196 -47.77 12.45 8.46
CA SER A 196 -48.59 13.59 8.89
C SER A 196 -47.75 14.65 9.62
N GLY A 197 -48.11 15.92 9.51
CA GLY A 197 -47.44 17.04 10.20
C GLY A 197 -46.16 17.55 9.53
N CYS A 198 -45.25 16.66 9.12
CA CYS A 198 -43.94 17.01 8.53
C CYS A 198 -43.66 16.36 7.17
N GLY A 199 -44.70 15.92 6.45
CA GLY A 199 -44.56 15.24 5.17
C GLY A 199 -43.77 16.01 4.10
N ASP A 200 -43.81 17.34 4.12
CA ASP A 200 -43.07 18.18 3.16
C ASP A 200 -41.55 18.20 3.41
N SER A 201 -41.10 17.80 4.61
CA SER A 201 -39.68 17.65 4.93
C SER A 201 -39.03 16.44 4.27
N PHE A 202 -39.81 15.49 3.75
CA PHE A 202 -39.31 14.20 3.29
C PHE A 202 -39.67 13.89 1.82
N TRP A 203 -38.77 13.18 1.14
CA TRP A 203 -38.96 12.86 -0.27
C TRP A 203 -39.90 11.65 -0.43
N PRO A 204 -40.93 11.73 -1.29
CA PRO A 204 -41.88 10.65 -1.44
C PRO A 204 -41.24 9.44 -2.14
N ARG A 205 -41.62 8.23 -1.70
CA ARG A 205 -41.04 6.96 -2.17
C ARG A 205 -41.01 6.79 -3.69
N GLN A 206 -41.93 7.40 -4.42
CA GLN A 206 -42.02 7.35 -5.88
C GLN A 206 -40.81 8.00 -6.58
N ARG A 207 -40.05 8.84 -5.87
CA ARG A 207 -38.81 9.47 -6.33
C ARG A 207 -37.56 8.61 -6.13
N LEU A 208 -37.67 7.40 -5.57
CA LEU A 208 -36.57 6.47 -5.44
C LEU A 208 -36.80 5.22 -6.27
N LYS A 209 -35.81 4.88 -7.09
CA LYS A 209 -35.71 3.59 -7.76
C LYS A 209 -34.47 2.87 -7.24
N SER A 210 -34.69 1.97 -6.29
CA SER A 210 -33.63 1.11 -5.76
C SER A 210 -33.60 -0.21 -6.54
N TYR A 211 -32.40 -0.64 -6.94
CA TYR A 211 -32.17 -1.90 -7.61
C TYR A 211 -31.58 -2.95 -6.68
N TYR A 212 -32.12 -4.16 -6.80
CA TYR A 212 -31.69 -5.35 -6.09
C TYR A 212 -31.73 -6.52 -7.09
N LYS A 213 -30.57 -6.89 -7.65
CA LYS A 213 -30.48 -7.94 -8.68
C LYS A 213 -29.30 -8.89 -8.44
N GLU A 214 -29.62 -10.01 -7.80
CA GLU A 214 -28.70 -11.11 -7.50
C GLU A 214 -27.96 -11.63 -8.76
N SER A 215 -28.61 -11.65 -9.92
CA SER A 215 -28.02 -12.15 -11.19
C SER A 215 -26.97 -11.23 -11.82
N ILE A 216 -26.91 -9.95 -11.43
CA ILE A 216 -25.98 -8.96 -11.99
C ILE A 216 -24.61 -9.07 -11.29
N TYR A 217 -24.61 -9.35 -9.98
CA TYR A 217 -23.40 -9.49 -9.17
C TYR A 217 -22.56 -10.73 -9.47
N GLN A 218 -23.10 -11.68 -10.26
CA GLN A 218 -22.34 -12.86 -10.68
C GLN A 218 -21.41 -12.60 -11.87
N ASN A 219 -21.44 -11.40 -12.47
CA ASN A 219 -20.63 -11.06 -13.65
C ASN A 219 -20.28 -9.56 -13.70
N PRO A 220 -19.04 -9.16 -13.33
CA PRO A 220 -18.58 -7.77 -13.33
C PRO A 220 -18.81 -7.04 -14.66
N ASN A 221 -18.61 -7.72 -15.79
CA ASN A 221 -18.74 -7.16 -17.14
C ASN A 221 -20.18 -6.78 -17.52
N LYS A 222 -21.17 -7.20 -16.71
CA LYS A 222 -22.57 -6.80 -16.89
C LYS A 222 -22.94 -5.57 -16.08
N ILE A 223 -22.20 -5.22 -15.03
CA ILE A 223 -22.53 -4.11 -14.11
C ILE A 223 -22.38 -2.77 -14.84
N GLY A 224 -21.23 -2.49 -15.45
CA GLY A 224 -21.00 -1.24 -16.18
C GLY A 224 -21.96 -1.03 -17.34
N ASN A 225 -22.25 -2.09 -18.11
CA ASN A 225 -23.24 -2.07 -19.19
C ASN A 225 -24.67 -1.84 -18.68
N TRP A 226 -25.02 -2.43 -17.54
CA TRP A 226 -26.31 -2.24 -16.92
C TRP A 226 -26.49 -0.82 -16.37
N ILE A 227 -25.52 -0.30 -15.62
CA ILE A 227 -25.51 1.08 -15.10
C ILE A 227 -25.64 2.06 -16.26
N SER A 228 -24.84 1.89 -17.31
CA SER A 228 -24.91 2.71 -18.53
C SER A 228 -26.30 2.68 -19.17
N SER A 229 -26.95 1.50 -19.21
CA SER A 229 -28.30 1.36 -19.75
C SER A 229 -29.37 2.04 -18.89
N GLU A 230 -29.24 2.03 -17.57
CA GLU A 230 -30.20 2.66 -16.66
C GLU A 230 -30.00 4.18 -16.62
N LEU A 231 -28.76 4.67 -16.65
CA LEU A 231 -28.46 6.09 -16.81
C LEU A 231 -28.93 6.62 -18.17
N ALA A 232 -28.79 5.85 -19.24
CA ALA A 232 -29.34 6.21 -20.55
C ALA A 232 -30.89 6.32 -20.52
N LYS A 233 -31.58 5.43 -19.79
CA LYS A 233 -33.03 5.55 -19.55
C LYS A 233 -33.38 6.77 -18.69
N SER A 234 -32.59 7.07 -17.66
CA SER A 234 -32.76 8.27 -16.83
C SER A 234 -32.65 9.54 -17.69
N ARG A 235 -31.54 9.68 -18.43
CA ARG A 235 -31.23 10.84 -19.29
C ARG A 235 -32.25 11.02 -20.41
N SER A 236 -32.76 9.94 -20.99
CA SER A 236 -33.77 10.01 -22.09
C SER A 236 -35.19 10.31 -21.62
N THR A 237 -35.54 10.00 -20.37
CA THR A 237 -36.91 10.21 -19.85
C THR A 237 -37.03 11.44 -18.94
N ASN A 238 -35.91 12.06 -18.56
CA ASN A 238 -35.81 13.15 -17.57
C ASN A 238 -36.75 12.94 -16.37
N ASN A 239 -36.75 11.71 -15.87
CA ASN A 239 -37.72 11.33 -14.85
C ASN A 239 -37.27 11.82 -13.47
N ASN A 240 -38.24 12.16 -12.64
CA ASN A 240 -37.99 12.71 -11.32
C ASN A 240 -37.68 11.61 -10.29
N ARG A 241 -36.67 10.78 -10.57
CA ARG A 241 -36.25 9.65 -9.70
C ARG A 241 -34.75 9.62 -9.46
N LEU A 242 -34.35 9.32 -8.23
CA LEU A 242 -33.00 8.90 -7.86
C LEU A 242 -32.84 7.40 -8.11
N TYR A 243 -31.64 7.01 -8.50
CA TYR A 243 -31.29 5.61 -8.73
C TYR A 243 -30.28 5.19 -7.68
N THR A 244 -30.58 4.09 -7.00
CA THR A 244 -29.68 3.53 -5.99
C THR A 244 -29.46 2.05 -6.24
N GLU A 245 -28.29 1.58 -5.87
CA GLU A 245 -27.93 0.16 -5.94
C GLU A 245 -27.71 -0.36 -4.51
N GLN A 246 -28.23 -1.54 -4.20
CA GLN A 246 -28.04 -2.20 -2.91
C GLN A 246 -27.20 -3.45 -3.10
N HIS A 247 -26.09 -3.53 -2.38
CA HIS A 247 -25.18 -4.68 -2.41
C HIS A 247 -25.37 -5.47 -1.14
N ILE A 248 -26.06 -6.62 -1.23
CA ILE A 248 -26.07 -7.79 -0.32
C ILE A 248 -27.02 -8.83 -0.91
N VAL A 249 -26.61 -10.11 -0.87
CA VAL A 249 -27.41 -11.25 -1.35
C VAL A 249 -28.28 -11.80 -0.21
N THR A 250 -29.56 -11.48 -0.22
CA THR A 250 -30.60 -12.27 0.47
C THR A 250 -30.92 -13.49 -0.39
N PRO A 251 -30.59 -14.72 0.05
CA PRO A 251 -30.83 -15.91 -0.76
C PRO A 251 -32.33 -16.16 -0.97
N THR A 252 -32.69 -16.61 -2.16
CA THR A 252 -34.05 -17.02 -2.49
C THR A 252 -34.52 -18.23 -1.65
N ALA A 253 -35.84 -18.43 -1.55
CA ALA A 253 -36.45 -19.60 -0.89
C ALA A 253 -35.91 -20.95 -1.39
N GLU A 254 -35.42 -21.00 -2.63
CA GLU A 254 -34.83 -22.18 -3.25
C GLU A 254 -33.39 -22.47 -2.77
N VAL A 255 -32.61 -21.42 -2.49
CA VAL A 255 -31.28 -21.52 -1.85
C VAL A 255 -31.41 -21.91 -0.37
N ILE A 256 -32.50 -21.50 0.28
CA ILE A 256 -32.86 -21.84 1.67
C ILE A 256 -33.14 -23.33 1.86
N LEU A 257 -33.68 -24.02 0.84
CA LEU A 257 -33.96 -25.46 0.90
C LEU A 257 -32.72 -26.34 0.67
N LYS A 258 -31.62 -25.80 0.11
CA LYS A 258 -30.42 -26.57 -0.30
C LYS A 258 -29.19 -26.42 0.60
N GLY A 259 -29.13 -25.45 1.53
CA GLY A 259 -27.94 -25.22 2.36
C GLY A 259 -28.28 -25.04 3.84
N VAL A 260 -28.10 -26.09 4.65
CA VAL A 260 -28.45 -26.11 6.08
C VAL A 260 -27.23 -25.90 7.00
N ALA A 261 -26.04 -25.57 6.48
CA ALA A 261 -24.78 -25.59 7.25
C ALA A 261 -23.90 -24.32 7.19
N GLU A 262 -24.38 -23.17 6.69
CA GLU A 262 -23.55 -21.97 6.49
C GLU A 262 -24.31 -20.67 6.84
N THR A 263 -23.57 -19.63 7.25
CA THR A 263 -24.12 -18.32 7.63
C THR A 263 -24.38 -17.42 6.41
N LEU A 264 -25.24 -16.39 6.51
CA LEU A 264 -25.44 -15.46 5.39
C LEU A 264 -24.21 -14.58 5.15
N ALA A 265 -23.48 -14.24 6.22
CA ALA A 265 -22.17 -13.60 6.14
C ALA A 265 -21.21 -14.41 5.23
N SER A 266 -21.19 -15.74 5.35
CA SER A 266 -20.35 -16.60 4.50
C SER A 266 -20.85 -16.77 3.06
N LYS A 267 -22.09 -16.40 2.74
CA LYS A 267 -22.61 -16.39 1.35
C LYS A 267 -22.50 -15.03 0.66
N ALA A 268 -22.41 -13.94 1.42
CA ALA A 268 -22.00 -12.64 0.90
C ALA A 268 -20.54 -12.64 0.39
N VAL A 269 -19.75 -13.67 0.75
CA VAL A 269 -18.33 -13.86 0.38
C VAL A 269 -18.13 -14.43 -1.04
N CYS A 270 -19.15 -14.98 -1.70
CA CYS A 270 -18.97 -15.59 -3.02
C CYS A 270 -19.88 -14.99 -4.10
N THR A 271 -19.60 -13.77 -4.55
CA THR A 271 -19.58 -13.42 -6.00
C THR A 271 -19.01 -12.02 -6.22
N LEU A 272 -17.68 -11.94 -6.24
CA LEU A 272 -16.89 -11.19 -7.23
C LEU A 272 -15.39 -11.50 -7.13
N SER A 273 -14.99 -12.41 -6.24
CA SER A 273 -13.68 -13.05 -6.26
C SER A 273 -13.90 -14.56 -6.24
N ILE A 274 -13.11 -15.29 -7.05
CA ILE A 274 -12.93 -16.76 -7.01
C ILE A 274 -14.00 -17.58 -7.76
N ASN A 275 -13.73 -17.88 -9.03
CA ASN A 275 -14.25 -19.05 -9.72
C ASN A 275 -13.07 -19.98 -10.06
N LEU A 276 -12.49 -20.67 -9.06
CA LEU A 276 -11.59 -21.81 -9.33
C LEU A 276 -11.38 -22.84 -8.20
N PHE A 277 -11.98 -22.72 -7.01
CA PHE A 277 -11.75 -23.69 -5.92
C PHE A 277 -12.93 -24.58 -5.48
N CYS A 278 -14.11 -24.50 -6.12
CA CYS A 278 -15.25 -25.37 -5.78
C CYS A 278 -15.55 -26.46 -6.80
N LYS A 279 -14.53 -27.09 -7.42
CA LYS A 279 -14.78 -28.21 -8.35
C LYS A 279 -13.98 -29.50 -8.19
N ASN A 280 -13.07 -29.64 -7.22
CA ASN A 280 -12.29 -30.88 -7.09
C ASN A 280 -12.12 -31.41 -5.66
N VAL A 281 -13.20 -31.50 -4.88
CA VAL A 281 -13.26 -32.46 -3.75
C VAL A 281 -14.64 -33.12 -3.71
N THR A 282 -14.95 -33.96 -4.71
CA THR A 282 -15.99 -34.98 -4.57
C THR A 282 -15.35 -36.23 -3.99
N GLY A 283 -15.54 -36.49 -2.70
CA GLY A 283 -15.12 -37.78 -2.16
C GLY A 283 -14.93 -37.85 -0.65
N PHE A 284 -15.91 -37.47 0.16
CA PHE A 284 -16.05 -38.07 1.49
C PHE A 284 -17.54 -38.28 1.79
N SER A 285 -17.94 -39.55 1.82
CA SER A 285 -19.26 -39.96 2.25
C SER A 285 -19.42 -39.73 3.75
N THR A 286 -20.56 -39.14 4.12
CA THR A 286 -21.06 -39.06 5.49
C THR A 286 -21.24 -40.46 6.09
N ASN A 287 -20.39 -40.81 7.06
CA ASN A 287 -20.68 -41.85 8.06
C ASN A 287 -19.77 -41.65 9.28
N LEU A 288 -20.12 -40.71 10.14
CA LEU A 288 -19.67 -40.71 11.53
C LEU A 288 -20.88 -41.06 12.40
N LYS A 289 -20.88 -42.30 12.89
CA LYS A 289 -21.73 -42.74 13.99
C LYS A 289 -21.26 -42.05 15.27
N GLU A 290 -22.22 -41.65 16.09
CA GLU A 290 -22.04 -41.20 17.47
C GLU A 290 -21.09 -42.15 18.22
N TYR A 291 -20.09 -41.57 18.91
CA TYR A 291 -19.35 -42.26 19.96
C TYR A 291 -19.60 -41.55 21.29
N ASP A 292 -19.98 -42.37 22.27
CA ASP A 292 -20.56 -42.04 23.56
C ASP A 292 -19.57 -41.29 24.49
N ALA A 293 -20.08 -40.22 25.11
CA ALA A 293 -19.36 -39.31 25.98
C ALA A 293 -19.27 -39.85 27.41
N LYS A 294 -18.25 -40.66 27.72
CA LYS A 294 -17.91 -41.03 29.11
C LYS A 294 -16.40 -41.23 29.31
N THR A 295 -15.64 -40.13 29.38
CA THR A 295 -14.49 -39.88 30.28
C THR A 295 -13.59 -38.77 29.74
N ALA A 296 -13.82 -37.53 30.16
CA ALA A 296 -12.78 -36.48 30.23
C ALA A 296 -13.27 -35.38 31.18
N LYS A 297 -12.97 -35.53 32.48
CA LYS A 297 -12.94 -34.42 33.42
C LYS A 297 -11.61 -33.70 33.20
N HIS A 298 -11.62 -32.48 32.68
CA HIS A 298 -10.78 -31.33 33.07
C HIS A 298 -11.08 -30.18 32.08
N ASN A 299 -11.58 -29.05 32.60
CA ASN A 299 -11.93 -27.86 31.83
C ASN A 299 -10.67 -27.18 31.27
N SER A 300 -10.48 -27.20 29.95
CA SER A 300 -9.30 -26.67 29.24
C SER A 300 -9.24 -25.14 29.13
N ILE A 301 -10.23 -24.40 29.62
CA ILE A 301 -10.26 -22.92 29.49
C ILE A 301 -9.61 -22.22 30.70
N GLY A 302 -9.54 -22.89 31.86
CA GLY A 302 -9.00 -22.29 33.09
C GLY A 302 -7.47 -22.27 33.21
N TRP A 303 -6.75 -23.03 32.37
CA TRP A 303 -5.28 -23.15 32.45
C TRP A 303 -4.54 -22.12 31.58
N LEU A 304 -5.18 -21.59 30.52
CA LEU A 304 -4.58 -20.59 29.63
C LEU A 304 -4.37 -19.21 30.29
N TYR A 305 -5.24 -18.81 31.22
CA TYR A 305 -5.17 -17.47 31.82
C TYR A 305 -4.01 -17.31 32.83
N ASN A 306 -3.47 -18.40 33.39
CA ASN A 306 -2.50 -18.35 34.49
C ASN A 306 -1.03 -18.48 34.05
N HIS A 307 -0.74 -18.73 32.76
CA HIS A 307 0.63 -18.81 32.24
C HIS A 307 1.11 -17.52 31.55
N TYR A 308 0.23 -16.51 31.41
CA TYR A 308 0.55 -15.23 30.76
C TYR A 308 1.46 -14.32 31.61
N HIS A 309 1.76 -14.70 32.86
CA HIS A 309 2.70 -13.99 33.73
C HIS A 309 3.90 -14.90 34.10
N LYS A 310 4.80 -15.11 33.14
CA LYS A 310 6.25 -15.31 33.32
C LYS A 310 6.89 -15.54 31.96
N GLY A 311 7.74 -14.60 31.52
CA GLY A 311 8.37 -14.57 30.19
C GLY A 311 9.13 -15.86 29.85
N SER A 312 8.50 -16.74 29.09
CA SER A 312 9.13 -17.96 28.59
C SER A 312 8.62 -18.27 27.19
N ARG A 313 9.55 -18.36 26.24
CA ARG A 313 9.37 -18.77 24.84
C ARG A 313 8.62 -20.11 24.78
N SER A 314 7.33 -20.10 24.49
CA SER A 314 6.57 -21.33 24.31
C SER A 314 5.67 -21.23 23.09
N ASN A 315 6.16 -21.79 21.97
CA ASN A 315 5.35 -22.11 20.81
C ASN A 315 4.22 -23.05 21.25
N ILE A 316 2.97 -22.60 21.18
CA ILE A 316 1.82 -23.48 21.38
C ILE A 316 1.59 -24.22 20.06
N VAL A 317 2.21 -25.39 19.93
CA VAL A 317 1.89 -26.33 18.84
C VAL A 317 0.57 -27.01 19.20
N LEU A 318 -0.53 -26.58 18.57
CA LEU A 318 -1.80 -27.32 18.60
C LEU A 318 -1.63 -28.64 17.83
N ARG A 319 -1.34 -29.74 18.54
CA ARG A 319 -1.35 -31.10 17.97
C ARG A 319 -2.76 -31.68 18.01
N ASP A 320 -3.53 -31.44 16.96
CA ASP A 320 -4.71 -32.29 16.70
C ASP A 320 -4.26 -33.59 16.00
N PHE A 321 -4.42 -34.71 16.71
CA PHE A 321 -4.22 -36.05 16.16
C PHE A 321 -5.36 -36.39 15.20
N VAL A 322 -5.17 -36.19 13.90
CA VAL A 322 -5.98 -36.85 12.86
C VAL A 322 -5.20 -38.03 12.31
N SER A 323 -5.51 -39.24 12.78
CA SER A 323 -5.00 -40.48 12.21
C SER A 323 -5.82 -40.86 10.96
N ALA A 324 -5.26 -40.63 9.77
CA ALA A 324 -5.27 -41.54 8.61
C ALA A 324 -4.89 -40.78 7.33
N GLY A 325 -3.80 -41.19 6.68
CA GLY A 325 -3.42 -40.76 5.33
C GLY A 325 -2.21 -39.84 5.31
N LYS A 326 -1.19 -40.21 4.54
CA LYS A 326 0.11 -39.54 4.40
C LYS A 326 -0.07 -38.14 3.79
N ASN A 327 -0.22 -37.11 4.62
CA ASN A 327 0.17 -35.71 4.36
C ASN A 327 -0.03 -34.92 5.66
N ARG A 328 1.07 -34.69 6.39
CA ARG A 328 1.05 -33.83 7.59
C ARG A 328 1.17 -32.38 7.14
N LYS A 329 0.09 -31.59 7.23
CA LYS A 329 0.20 -30.13 7.25
C LYS A 329 0.33 -29.69 8.71
N ILE A 330 1.46 -29.11 9.06
CA ILE A 330 1.62 -28.35 10.30
C ILE A 330 0.98 -27.00 10.05
N ILE A 331 0.00 -26.61 10.86
CA ILE A 331 -0.53 -25.25 10.92
C ILE A 331 0.07 -24.67 12.19
N ASP A 332 1.14 -23.89 12.07
CA ASP A 332 1.64 -23.10 13.18
C ASP A 332 0.69 -21.93 13.40
N PHE A 333 0.06 -21.89 14.57
CA PHE A 333 -0.63 -20.70 15.04
C PHE A 333 0.38 -19.88 15.85
N ASN A 334 1.21 -19.09 15.17
CA ASN A 334 2.01 -18.08 15.85
C ASN A 334 1.09 -16.93 16.27
N LEU A 335 0.50 -17.02 17.47
CA LEU A 335 -0.46 -16.04 17.98
C LEU A 335 0.17 -14.66 18.31
N ASN A 336 1.49 -14.52 18.21
CA ASN A 336 2.18 -13.24 18.43
C ASN A 336 2.66 -12.57 17.13
N ASN A 337 2.56 -13.25 15.97
CA ASN A 337 2.94 -12.80 14.62
C ASN A 337 4.32 -12.12 14.45
N ARG A 338 5.20 -12.11 15.47
CA ARG A 338 6.49 -11.40 15.42
C ARG A 338 7.55 -12.04 14.53
N ASP A 339 7.45 -13.33 14.22
CA ASP A 339 8.41 -14.02 13.34
C ASP A 339 7.71 -14.44 12.04
N VAL A 340 8.23 -13.96 10.91
CA VAL A 340 7.79 -14.30 9.55
C VAL A 340 8.90 -15.07 8.83
N MET A 341 8.82 -16.40 8.81
CA MET A 341 9.84 -17.23 8.14
C MET A 341 9.55 -17.44 6.64
N VAL A 342 10.34 -16.84 5.76
CA VAL A 342 10.25 -17.12 4.33
C VAL A 342 10.88 -18.48 4.00
N ARG A 343 10.37 -19.13 2.95
CA ARG A 343 10.90 -20.43 2.53
C ARG A 343 12.29 -20.24 1.95
N GLY A 344 13.27 -20.90 2.56
CA GLY A 344 14.65 -20.91 2.11
C GLY A 344 15.50 -21.62 3.15
N ARG A 345 16.78 -21.76 2.88
CA ARG A 345 17.79 -21.95 3.91
C ARG A 345 18.56 -20.65 3.94
N ALA A 346 18.80 -20.11 5.13
CA ALA A 346 19.77 -19.04 5.25
C ALA A 346 21.14 -19.66 4.89
N GLU A 347 21.79 -19.07 3.89
CA GLU A 347 23.09 -19.50 3.41
C GLU A 347 24.12 -18.43 3.72
N LYS A 348 25.39 -18.84 3.77
CA LYS A 348 26.42 -17.92 4.19
C LYS A 348 26.58 -16.81 3.15
N ASP A 349 26.47 -15.56 3.59
CA ASP A 349 26.63 -14.38 2.74
C ASP A 349 25.58 -14.27 1.61
N ASP A 350 24.35 -14.80 1.75
CA ASP A 350 23.28 -14.73 0.72
C ASP A 350 22.66 -13.32 0.55
N SER A 351 23.06 -12.38 1.43
CA SER A 351 22.64 -10.97 1.44
C SER A 351 21.13 -10.77 1.66
N PHE A 352 20.46 -11.66 2.40
CA PHE A 352 19.05 -11.47 2.76
C PHE A 352 18.80 -10.16 3.51
N GLY A 353 17.86 -9.36 2.99
CA GLY A 353 17.54 -8.05 3.54
C GLY A 353 18.39 -6.91 2.98
N LYS A 354 19.21 -7.12 1.95
CA LYS A 354 20.04 -6.06 1.37
C LYS A 354 19.29 -5.12 0.42
N VAL A 355 18.24 -5.61 -0.24
CA VAL A 355 17.47 -4.87 -1.27
C VAL A 355 15.99 -5.09 -1.03
N PHE A 356 15.20 -4.03 -1.15
CA PHE A 356 13.75 -4.07 -0.94
C PHE A 356 12.98 -3.38 -2.06
N SER A 357 11.72 -3.76 -2.20
CA SER A 357 10.69 -2.94 -2.84
C SER A 357 9.34 -3.27 -2.19
N SER A 358 8.36 -2.41 -2.37
CA SER A 358 6.99 -2.61 -1.91
C SER A 358 6.02 -2.29 -3.03
N GLY A 359 4.86 -2.95 -3.00
CA GLY A 359 3.75 -2.72 -3.92
C GLY A 359 2.57 -3.60 -3.57
N ASP A 360 1.36 -3.24 -3.98
CA ASP A 360 0.16 -4.08 -3.89
C ASP A 360 0.14 -5.05 -5.08
N TYR A 361 1.02 -6.05 -5.06
CA TYR A 361 1.13 -7.02 -6.14
C TYR A 361 -0.12 -7.90 -6.26
N ASN A 362 -0.92 -7.97 -5.19
CA ASN A 362 -2.03 -8.89 -5.05
C ASN A 362 -3.43 -8.24 -5.19
N GLY A 363 -3.47 -6.91 -5.19
CA GLY A 363 -4.64 -6.05 -5.39
C GLY A 363 -5.58 -6.01 -4.19
N ASP A 364 -5.07 -6.25 -2.98
CA ASP A 364 -5.89 -6.20 -1.76
C ASP A 364 -5.93 -4.83 -1.08
N GLY A 365 -5.18 -3.86 -1.61
CA GLY A 365 -5.06 -2.51 -1.11
C GLY A 365 -4.12 -2.37 0.08
N VAL A 366 -3.30 -3.37 0.37
CA VAL A 366 -2.24 -3.36 1.39
C VAL A 366 -0.91 -3.57 0.69
N ALA A 367 0.15 -2.89 1.14
CA ALA A 367 1.47 -3.09 0.56
C ALA A 367 1.97 -4.52 0.83
N ASP A 368 2.69 -5.08 -0.13
CA ASP A 368 3.44 -6.32 0.01
C ASP A 368 4.94 -6.02 0.03
N LEU A 369 5.70 -6.78 0.82
CA LEU A 369 7.16 -6.64 0.91
C LEU A 369 7.85 -7.59 -0.08
N LEU A 370 8.70 -7.06 -0.96
CA LEU A 370 9.63 -7.85 -1.76
C LEU A 370 11.05 -7.70 -1.21
N VAL A 371 11.70 -8.82 -0.89
CA VAL A 371 13.08 -8.88 -0.38
C VAL A 371 13.97 -9.53 -1.43
N GLY A 372 15.05 -8.83 -1.80
CA GLY A 372 16.15 -9.38 -2.61
C GLY A 372 17.25 -9.96 -1.73
N TYR A 373 17.82 -11.08 -2.18
CA TYR A 373 18.99 -11.74 -1.61
C TYR A 373 19.88 -12.15 -2.79
N PRO A 374 20.60 -11.17 -3.36
CA PRO A 374 21.24 -11.30 -4.66
C PRO A 374 22.39 -12.29 -4.70
N THR A 375 22.91 -12.75 -3.56
CA THR A 375 24.00 -13.71 -3.49
C THR A 375 23.52 -15.12 -3.10
N GLU A 376 22.22 -15.39 -3.20
CA GLU A 376 21.67 -16.75 -3.04
C GLU A 376 22.24 -17.73 -4.08
N ASP A 377 22.64 -18.92 -3.61
CA ASP A 377 23.03 -20.01 -4.49
C ASP A 377 21.78 -20.75 -5.03
N ILE A 378 21.65 -20.84 -6.35
CA ILE A 378 20.50 -21.51 -6.98
C ILE A 378 20.96 -22.77 -7.70
N ASN A 379 20.46 -23.93 -7.27
CA ASN A 379 20.74 -25.22 -7.91
C ASN A 379 22.23 -25.58 -8.09
N GLY A 380 23.12 -24.96 -7.32
CA GLY A 380 24.58 -25.13 -7.39
C GLY A 380 25.31 -24.07 -8.21
N ASP A 381 24.60 -23.09 -8.75
CA ASP A 381 25.16 -21.86 -9.31
C ASP A 381 25.29 -20.84 -8.18
N ASN A 382 26.55 -20.53 -7.82
CA ASN A 382 26.84 -19.66 -6.70
C ASN A 382 26.49 -18.20 -7.00
N ASP A 383 25.97 -17.45 -6.02
CA ASP A 383 25.65 -16.03 -6.18
C ASP A 383 24.72 -15.73 -7.38
N ALA A 384 23.83 -16.66 -7.73
CA ALA A 384 22.89 -16.48 -8.84
C ALA A 384 21.78 -15.47 -8.49
N GLY A 385 21.39 -15.44 -7.20
CA GLY A 385 20.45 -14.48 -6.64
C GLY A 385 18.98 -14.88 -6.73
N ALA A 386 18.19 -14.31 -5.82
CA ALA A 386 16.76 -14.54 -5.72
C ALA A 386 16.02 -13.35 -5.09
N VAL A 387 14.69 -13.39 -5.22
CA VAL A 387 13.76 -12.50 -4.51
C VAL A 387 12.64 -13.30 -3.87
N THR A 388 12.07 -12.79 -2.79
CA THR A 388 10.85 -13.35 -2.19
C THR A 388 9.86 -12.25 -1.85
N VAL A 389 8.60 -12.45 -2.25
CA VAL A 389 7.49 -11.59 -1.84
C VAL A 389 6.85 -12.17 -0.58
N VAL A 390 6.51 -11.28 0.35
CA VAL A 390 5.79 -11.53 1.59
C VAL A 390 4.59 -10.59 1.61
N TYR A 391 3.40 -11.16 1.55
CA TYR A 391 2.19 -10.36 1.39
C TYR A 391 1.74 -9.74 2.72
N GLY A 392 1.31 -8.49 2.66
CA GLY A 392 0.70 -7.76 3.77
C GLY A 392 -0.73 -8.21 4.03
N GLY A 393 -1.38 -7.57 5.00
CA GLY A 393 -2.80 -7.78 5.22
C GLY A 393 -3.40 -6.91 6.34
N ASP A 394 -4.68 -6.59 6.20
CA ASP A 394 -5.42 -5.67 7.09
C ASP A 394 -6.17 -6.39 8.24
N SER A 395 -6.18 -7.72 8.22
CA SER A 395 -7.10 -8.51 9.03
C SER A 395 -6.48 -9.80 9.57
N LEU A 396 -6.87 -10.16 10.79
CA LEU A 396 -6.38 -11.37 11.44
C LEU A 396 -6.73 -12.64 10.62
N PRO A 397 -5.83 -13.64 10.58
CA PRO A 397 -4.58 -13.73 11.34
C PRO A 397 -3.41 -12.93 10.73
N SER A 398 -3.59 -12.31 9.56
CA SER A 398 -2.56 -11.62 8.79
C SER A 398 -2.66 -10.09 8.91
N LYS A 399 -3.00 -9.52 10.06
CA LYS A 399 -2.75 -8.07 10.22
C LYS A 399 -1.23 -7.95 10.12
N GLY A 400 -0.67 -7.19 9.19
CA GLY A 400 0.77 -7.18 8.88
C GLY A 400 1.24 -8.32 7.96
N LEU A 401 2.55 -8.52 7.86
CA LEU A 401 3.13 -9.52 6.96
C LEU A 401 2.78 -10.96 7.35
N SER A 402 2.55 -11.80 6.33
CA SER A 402 2.15 -13.20 6.52
C SER A 402 3.03 -14.21 5.77
N MET A 403 3.49 -15.22 6.52
CA MET A 403 4.21 -16.38 5.99
C MET A 403 3.40 -17.30 5.09
N LEU A 404 2.07 -17.31 5.23
CA LEU A 404 1.22 -18.31 4.56
C LEU A 404 1.09 -18.04 3.06
N SER A 405 1.46 -16.84 2.63
CA SER A 405 1.33 -16.33 1.29
C SER A 405 2.67 -16.10 0.58
N SER A 406 3.83 -16.22 1.24
CA SER A 406 5.12 -15.88 0.60
C SER A 406 5.50 -16.76 -0.60
N ARG A 407 6.20 -16.15 -1.57
CA ARG A 407 6.64 -16.80 -2.81
C ARG A 407 8.02 -16.28 -3.26
N GLY A 408 8.93 -17.21 -3.52
CA GLY A 408 10.27 -16.92 -4.07
C GLY A 408 10.32 -17.01 -5.60
N PHE A 409 11.22 -16.24 -6.19
CA PHE A 409 11.54 -16.21 -7.61
C PHE A 409 13.05 -16.08 -7.81
N HIS A 410 13.56 -16.69 -8.89
CA HIS A 410 14.94 -16.67 -9.37
C HIS A 410 14.91 -16.99 -10.87
N GLN A 411 16.02 -16.84 -11.60
CA GLN A 411 16.04 -16.97 -13.07
C GLN A 411 15.57 -18.35 -13.58
N ASP A 412 15.87 -19.41 -12.82
CA ASP A 412 15.43 -20.79 -13.09
C ASP A 412 13.96 -21.10 -12.70
N SER A 413 13.19 -20.10 -12.26
CA SER A 413 11.81 -20.30 -11.82
C SER A 413 10.89 -20.76 -12.95
N SER A 414 9.99 -21.70 -12.64
CA SER A 414 9.05 -22.25 -13.62
C SER A 414 8.21 -21.14 -14.29
N GLY A 415 8.29 -21.07 -15.62
CA GLY A 415 7.60 -20.07 -16.44
C GLY A 415 8.51 -18.98 -17.02
N LEU A 416 9.72 -18.81 -16.48
CA LEU A 416 10.75 -17.90 -17.01
C LEU A 416 11.56 -18.61 -18.11
N SER A 417 11.01 -18.70 -19.31
CA SER A 417 11.63 -19.46 -20.41
C SER A 417 12.73 -18.69 -21.16
N GLY A 418 13.93 -19.25 -21.26
CA GLY A 418 15.04 -18.58 -21.95
C GLY A 418 15.84 -17.63 -21.05
N MET A 419 15.65 -17.80 -19.73
CA MET A 419 16.61 -17.45 -18.71
C MET A 419 17.25 -18.76 -18.21
N PHE A 420 18.47 -18.66 -17.72
CA PHE A 420 19.14 -19.71 -16.98
C PHE A 420 19.81 -19.04 -15.78
N THR A 421 19.93 -19.74 -14.67
CA THR A 421 20.84 -19.28 -13.62
C THR A 421 22.27 -19.52 -14.07
N GLU A 422 23.10 -18.51 -13.93
CA GLU A 422 24.54 -18.61 -14.00
C GLU A 422 25.13 -18.08 -12.69
N GLY A 423 26.29 -18.62 -12.32
CA GLY A 423 26.92 -18.20 -11.07
C GLY A 423 27.38 -16.75 -11.16
N GLY A 424 26.90 -15.90 -10.25
CA GLY A 424 27.28 -14.50 -10.16
C GLY A 424 26.38 -13.52 -10.90
N ASP A 425 25.20 -13.93 -11.43
CA ASP A 425 24.23 -13.05 -12.11
C ASP A 425 23.65 -11.95 -11.20
N LEU A 426 23.58 -12.24 -9.90
CA LEU A 426 23.07 -11.37 -8.84
C LEU A 426 21.60 -10.92 -9.03
N PHE A 427 20.73 -11.83 -9.46
CA PHE A 427 19.29 -11.55 -9.60
C PHE A 427 18.68 -11.02 -8.29
N GLY A 428 18.03 -9.86 -8.35
CA GLY A 428 17.47 -9.20 -7.15
C GLY A 428 18.38 -8.14 -6.54
N SER A 429 19.44 -7.72 -7.24
CA SER A 429 20.34 -6.65 -6.80
C SER A 429 19.74 -5.25 -6.89
N ALA A 430 18.70 -5.06 -7.71
CA ALA A 430 17.92 -3.83 -7.78
C ALA A 430 16.45 -4.19 -8.00
N LEU A 431 15.53 -3.46 -7.36
CA LEU A 431 14.09 -3.69 -7.40
C LEU A 431 13.36 -2.35 -7.58
N ALA A 432 12.35 -2.32 -8.44
CA ALA A 432 11.44 -1.18 -8.56
C ALA A 432 10.03 -1.68 -8.88
N SER A 433 9.04 -1.17 -8.16
CA SER A 433 7.63 -1.56 -8.30
C SER A 433 6.81 -0.45 -8.93
N GLY A 434 5.80 -0.82 -9.69
CA GLY A 434 4.86 0.11 -10.33
C GLY A 434 3.91 -0.63 -11.23
N ASP A 435 2.77 -0.05 -11.56
CA ASP A 435 1.78 -0.62 -12.46
C ASP A 435 2.17 -0.31 -13.93
N PHE A 436 3.14 -1.05 -14.45
CA PHE A 436 3.70 -0.83 -15.79
C PHE A 436 2.71 -1.12 -16.92
N ASN A 437 1.61 -1.81 -16.61
CA ASN A 437 0.58 -2.22 -17.57
C ASN A 437 -0.82 -1.62 -17.32
N ASN A 438 -0.98 -0.84 -16.25
CA ASN A 438 -2.21 -0.21 -15.76
C ASN A 438 -3.37 -1.20 -15.61
N ASP A 439 -3.13 -2.36 -14.99
CA ASP A 439 -4.15 -3.37 -14.69
C ASP A 439 -4.68 -3.31 -13.25
N GLY A 440 -4.15 -2.40 -12.44
CA GLY A 440 -4.53 -2.13 -11.07
C GLY A 440 -3.85 -3.03 -10.04
N PHE A 441 -2.79 -3.73 -10.43
CA PHE A 441 -1.89 -4.47 -9.56
C PHE A 441 -0.49 -3.93 -9.78
N ASP A 442 0.28 -3.75 -8.71
CA ASP A 442 1.68 -3.36 -8.90
C ASP A 442 2.44 -4.53 -9.57
N ASP A 443 3.36 -4.18 -10.44
CA ASP A 443 4.34 -5.08 -11.04
C ASP A 443 5.70 -4.86 -10.38
N VAL A 444 6.69 -5.71 -10.72
CA VAL A 444 8.06 -5.48 -10.28
C VAL A 444 9.08 -5.69 -11.39
N ALA A 445 10.03 -4.78 -11.49
CA ALA A 445 11.26 -4.89 -12.26
C ALA A 445 12.41 -5.34 -11.34
N ILE A 446 13.16 -6.35 -11.78
CA ILE A 446 14.22 -7.02 -11.02
C ILE A 446 15.51 -7.01 -11.84
N GLY A 447 16.56 -6.39 -11.31
CA GLY A 447 17.88 -6.33 -11.93
C GLY A 447 18.74 -7.57 -11.67
N SER A 448 19.42 -8.03 -12.72
CA SER A 448 20.55 -8.97 -12.69
C SER A 448 21.74 -8.28 -13.36
N PRO A 449 22.42 -7.35 -12.67
CA PRO A 449 23.43 -6.49 -13.31
C PRO A 449 24.64 -7.28 -13.83
N ASN A 450 24.88 -8.49 -13.35
CA ASN A 450 26.01 -9.31 -13.80
C ASN A 450 25.62 -10.38 -14.83
N GLU A 451 24.39 -10.37 -15.34
CA GLU A 451 23.98 -11.33 -16.37
C GLU A 451 24.91 -11.28 -17.60
N ASP A 452 25.36 -12.46 -18.01
CA ASP A 452 26.09 -12.68 -19.25
C ASP A 452 25.13 -12.77 -20.46
N ILE A 453 25.33 -11.92 -21.48
CA ILE A 453 24.42 -11.84 -22.64
C ILE A 453 25.19 -11.97 -23.94
N ASP A 454 24.75 -12.88 -24.81
CA ASP A 454 25.30 -13.11 -26.15
C ASP A 454 26.84 -13.31 -26.16
N GLY A 455 27.38 -13.93 -25.10
CA GLY A 455 28.81 -14.22 -24.95
C GLY A 455 29.65 -13.04 -24.43
N LYS A 456 29.02 -11.99 -23.91
CA LYS A 456 29.67 -10.88 -23.19
C LYS A 456 29.35 -10.99 -21.71
N SER A 457 30.35 -10.75 -20.87
CA SER A 457 30.20 -10.81 -19.42
C SER A 457 29.47 -9.60 -18.86
N ASN A 458 28.71 -9.79 -17.78
CA ASN A 458 28.23 -8.70 -16.91
C ASN A 458 27.57 -7.56 -17.70
N VAL A 459 26.82 -7.89 -18.75
CA VAL A 459 26.10 -6.91 -19.56
C VAL A 459 24.91 -6.38 -18.77
N GLY A 460 24.27 -7.28 -18.02
CA GLY A 460 23.13 -6.97 -17.18
C GLY A 460 21.77 -7.09 -17.88
N MET A 461 20.75 -7.42 -17.10
CA MET A 461 19.38 -7.63 -17.56
C MET A 461 18.37 -7.14 -16.52
N VAL A 462 17.17 -6.79 -16.96
CA VAL A 462 16.01 -6.56 -16.09
C VAL A 462 14.87 -7.52 -16.45
N THR A 463 14.35 -8.20 -15.43
CA THR A 463 13.17 -9.08 -15.52
C THR A 463 11.98 -8.39 -14.90
N VAL A 464 10.86 -8.31 -15.63
CA VAL A 464 9.61 -7.74 -15.13
C VAL A 464 8.61 -8.86 -14.85
N LEU A 465 8.15 -8.97 -13.62
CA LEU A 465 7.07 -9.87 -13.21
C LEU A 465 5.81 -9.05 -12.97
N TYR A 466 4.68 -9.54 -13.50
CA TYR A 466 3.41 -8.84 -13.36
C TYR A 466 2.68 -9.22 -12.08
N GLY A 467 2.00 -8.24 -11.50
CA GLY A 467 1.03 -8.42 -10.43
C GLY A 467 -0.23 -9.16 -10.88
N GLY A 468 -1.13 -9.40 -9.93
CA GLY A 468 -2.44 -9.97 -10.21
C GLY A 468 -3.11 -10.51 -8.95
N ASN A 469 -4.33 -11.02 -9.09
CA ASN A 469 -5.15 -11.50 -7.95
C ASN A 469 -4.60 -12.66 -7.10
N LYS A 470 -3.39 -13.13 -7.39
CA LYS A 470 -2.64 -14.13 -6.61
C LYS A 470 -1.22 -13.65 -6.30
N GLY A 471 -0.98 -12.35 -6.45
CA GLY A 471 0.32 -11.73 -6.45
C GLY A 471 1.12 -11.99 -7.72
N LEU A 472 2.41 -11.63 -7.64
CA LEU A 472 3.41 -11.76 -8.70
C LEU A 472 3.36 -13.11 -9.45
N THR A 473 3.52 -13.05 -10.77
CA THR A 473 3.53 -14.22 -11.65
C THR A 473 4.65 -14.20 -12.68
N THR A 474 5.18 -15.39 -12.97
CA THR A 474 6.12 -15.62 -14.08
C THR A 474 5.41 -15.72 -15.43
N SER A 475 4.07 -15.83 -15.44
CA SER A 475 3.31 -15.93 -16.69
C SER A 475 3.22 -14.56 -17.35
N GLY A 476 3.77 -14.43 -18.57
CA GLY A 476 3.72 -13.17 -19.32
C GLY A 476 4.80 -12.16 -18.95
N TYR A 477 5.78 -12.56 -18.14
CA TYR A 477 6.94 -11.73 -17.78
C TYR A 477 7.61 -11.08 -19.00
N GLN A 478 8.30 -9.96 -18.76
CA GLN A 478 9.11 -9.30 -19.78
C GLN A 478 10.60 -9.35 -19.42
N LEU A 479 11.43 -9.37 -20.46
CA LEU A 479 12.88 -9.19 -20.35
C LEU A 479 13.29 -7.92 -21.07
N LEU A 480 13.97 -7.04 -20.36
CA LEU A 480 14.66 -5.89 -20.91
C LEU A 480 16.16 -6.17 -20.86
N LYS A 481 16.79 -5.98 -22.01
CA LYS A 481 18.25 -6.08 -22.20
C LYS A 481 18.65 -4.81 -22.90
N GLU A 482 19.86 -4.34 -22.65
CA GLU A 482 20.32 -3.09 -23.20
C GLU A 482 20.25 -3.08 -24.74
N ALA A 483 20.64 -4.17 -25.42
CA ALA A 483 20.47 -4.33 -26.88
C ALA A 483 19.01 -4.29 -27.40
N ASN A 484 18.02 -4.54 -26.54
CA ASN A 484 16.60 -4.49 -26.92
C ASN A 484 15.99 -3.09 -26.78
N ILE A 485 16.62 -2.22 -25.99
CA ILE A 485 16.04 -0.92 -25.63
C ILE A 485 16.96 0.26 -25.97
N SER A 486 18.26 0.04 -26.13
CA SER A 486 19.22 1.06 -26.51
C SER A 486 19.41 1.12 -28.03
N LYS A 487 19.76 2.32 -28.52
CA LYS A 487 20.44 2.48 -29.82
C LYS A 487 21.96 2.27 -29.68
N GLY A 488 22.43 1.99 -28.47
CA GLY A 488 23.82 1.70 -28.13
C GLY A 488 24.18 0.28 -28.55
N LYS A 489 25.44 -0.10 -28.30
CA LYS A 489 25.88 -1.48 -28.48
C LYS A 489 26.10 -2.03 -27.08
N GLN A 490 25.44 -3.14 -26.76
CA GLN A 490 25.79 -3.92 -25.58
C GLN A 490 27.29 -4.21 -25.56
N GLU A 491 27.93 -3.86 -24.46
CA GLU A 491 29.35 -4.01 -24.17
C GLU A 491 29.50 -4.88 -22.92
N LYS A 492 30.75 -5.13 -22.53
CA LYS A 492 31.03 -6.03 -21.40
C LYS A 492 31.16 -5.14 -20.17
N GLU A 493 30.59 -5.57 -19.04
CA GLU A 493 30.59 -4.83 -17.76
C GLU A 493 29.65 -3.63 -17.66
N ASP A 494 28.79 -3.34 -18.65
CA ASP A 494 27.87 -2.19 -18.60
C ASP A 494 26.91 -2.23 -17.39
N LYS A 495 26.63 -3.45 -16.91
CA LYS A 495 25.80 -3.75 -15.73
C LYS A 495 24.41 -3.11 -15.79
N PHE A 496 23.77 -3.24 -16.94
CA PHE A 496 22.41 -2.79 -17.16
C PHE A 496 21.44 -3.38 -16.11
N GLY A 497 20.66 -2.53 -15.43
CA GLY A 497 19.80 -2.95 -14.33
C GLY A 497 20.47 -2.88 -12.95
N PHE A 498 21.60 -2.17 -12.83
CA PHE A 498 22.30 -1.93 -11.56
C PHE A 498 21.47 -1.10 -10.57
N ALA A 499 20.74 -0.11 -11.07
CA ALA A 499 19.83 0.73 -10.29
C ALA A 499 18.50 0.83 -11.04
N LEU A 500 17.39 0.87 -10.30
CA LEU A 500 16.04 0.94 -10.86
C LEU A 500 15.21 1.96 -10.07
N ALA A 501 14.40 2.73 -10.78
CA ALA A 501 13.35 3.58 -10.19
C ALA A 501 12.16 3.63 -11.13
N SER A 502 10.96 3.77 -10.58
CA SER A 502 9.70 3.80 -11.34
C SER A 502 8.83 4.97 -10.93
N HIS A 503 8.15 5.54 -11.92
CA HIS A 503 7.10 6.55 -11.77
C HIS A 503 6.48 6.78 -13.15
N ASP A 504 5.26 7.32 -13.22
CA ASP A 504 4.72 7.88 -14.47
C ASP A 504 5.45 9.20 -14.83
N PHE A 505 6.51 9.13 -15.66
CA PHE A 505 7.30 10.30 -16.06
C PHE A 505 6.66 11.11 -17.19
N ASP A 506 5.52 10.64 -17.72
CA ASP A 506 4.83 11.28 -18.84
C ASP A 506 3.33 11.56 -18.67
N GLY A 507 2.75 11.15 -17.55
CA GLY A 507 1.38 11.42 -17.18
C GLY A 507 0.35 10.66 -18.01
N ASP A 508 0.73 9.56 -18.65
CA ASP A 508 -0.20 8.71 -19.42
C ASP A 508 -0.92 7.65 -18.56
N GLY A 509 -0.58 7.57 -17.28
CA GLY A 509 -1.16 6.70 -16.27
C GLY A 509 -0.62 5.29 -16.27
N TYR A 510 0.49 5.03 -16.95
CA TYR A 510 1.27 3.79 -16.80
C TYR A 510 2.58 4.16 -16.11
N ASP A 511 3.00 3.38 -15.13
CA ASP A 511 4.32 3.62 -14.56
C ASP A 511 5.40 3.32 -15.60
N ASP A 512 6.43 4.16 -15.62
CA ASP A 512 7.62 4.00 -16.43
C ASP A 512 8.77 3.45 -15.59
N LEU A 513 9.80 2.91 -16.23
CA LEU A 513 10.98 2.38 -15.55
C LEU A 513 12.25 3.10 -16.01
N ALA A 514 12.93 3.76 -15.07
CA ALA A 514 14.30 4.24 -15.20
C ALA A 514 15.29 3.13 -14.81
N ILE A 515 16.36 2.96 -15.59
CA ILE A 515 17.31 1.86 -15.49
C ILE A 515 18.74 2.40 -15.60
N GLY A 516 19.50 2.24 -14.53
CA GLY A 516 20.91 2.60 -14.46
C GLY A 516 21.81 1.53 -15.11
N SER A 517 22.82 2.01 -15.83
CA SER A 517 23.94 1.25 -16.38
C SER A 517 25.22 2.06 -16.10
N PRO A 518 25.64 2.17 -14.83
CA PRO A 518 26.70 3.10 -14.43
C PRO A 518 28.06 2.79 -15.05
N TYR A 519 28.28 1.59 -15.57
CA TYR A 519 29.56 1.18 -16.15
C TYR A 519 29.57 1.24 -17.68
N GLU A 520 28.49 1.73 -18.30
CA GLU A 520 28.42 1.95 -19.74
C GLU A 520 29.39 3.06 -20.19
N ASP A 521 30.11 2.79 -21.28
CA ASP A 521 31.10 3.72 -21.84
C ASP A 521 30.44 4.84 -22.68
N ILE A 522 30.94 6.08 -22.55
CA ILE A 522 30.55 7.19 -23.42
C ILE A 522 31.74 7.64 -24.27
N GLY A 523 31.82 7.07 -25.48
CA GLY A 523 32.85 7.41 -26.45
C GLY A 523 34.21 6.83 -26.07
N SER A 524 35.04 7.60 -25.37
CA SER A 524 36.35 7.14 -24.85
C SER A 524 36.48 7.35 -23.34
N LYS A 525 35.35 7.55 -22.67
CA LYS A 525 35.24 7.75 -21.24
C LYS A 525 34.65 6.47 -20.67
N ASP A 526 35.53 5.61 -20.17
CA ASP A 526 35.13 4.30 -19.66
C ASP A 526 34.29 4.49 -18.39
N ASN A 527 33.25 3.67 -18.18
CA ASN A 527 32.38 3.71 -17.00
C ASN A 527 31.77 5.09 -16.69
N ALA A 528 31.53 5.90 -17.73
CA ALA A 528 30.90 7.22 -17.59
C ALA A 528 29.45 7.11 -17.10
N GLY A 529 28.76 6.04 -17.50
CA GLY A 529 27.42 5.70 -17.03
C GLY A 529 26.28 6.29 -17.85
N VAL A 530 25.16 5.56 -17.84
CA VAL A 530 23.95 5.86 -18.62
C VAL A 530 22.70 5.50 -17.83
N VAL A 531 21.65 6.30 -18.03
CA VAL A 531 20.28 5.97 -17.62
C VAL A 531 19.38 5.77 -18.84
N TYR A 532 18.69 4.65 -18.86
CA TYR A 532 17.63 4.34 -19.82
C TYR A 532 16.26 4.56 -19.18
N VAL A 533 15.27 5.01 -19.94
CA VAL A 533 13.88 5.05 -19.49
C VAL A 533 13.02 4.28 -20.46
N SER A 534 12.39 3.21 -19.98
CA SER A 534 11.42 2.43 -20.72
C SER A 534 10.02 2.82 -20.30
N TYR A 535 9.22 3.32 -21.25
CA TYR A 535 7.90 3.86 -20.91
C TYR A 535 6.84 2.75 -20.82
N GLY A 536 5.95 2.87 -19.83
CA GLY A 536 4.81 1.99 -19.59
C GLY A 536 3.82 1.97 -20.75
N THR A 537 3.08 0.87 -20.89
CA THR A 537 2.00 0.74 -21.88
C THR A 537 1.03 -0.34 -21.43
N SER A 538 -0.15 -0.42 -22.03
CA SER A 538 -1.10 -1.55 -21.82
C SER A 538 -0.56 -2.97 -22.06
N ASN A 539 0.66 -3.14 -22.59
CA ASN A 539 1.32 -4.44 -22.72
C ASN A 539 2.58 -4.54 -21.85
N GLY A 540 2.72 -3.67 -20.84
CA GLY A 540 3.92 -3.47 -20.04
C GLY A 540 4.93 -2.50 -20.66
N LEU A 541 6.18 -2.59 -20.19
CA LEU A 541 7.27 -1.71 -20.58
C LEU A 541 7.61 -1.79 -22.08
N SER A 542 7.72 -0.63 -22.72
CA SER A 542 7.93 -0.49 -24.16
C SER A 542 9.39 -0.67 -24.57
N LYS A 543 9.69 -1.69 -25.38
CA LYS A 543 11.04 -1.84 -26.01
C LYS A 543 11.33 -0.88 -27.16
N LYS A 544 10.46 0.10 -27.42
CA LYS A 544 10.55 0.99 -28.60
C LYS A 544 10.52 2.46 -28.22
N ARG A 545 9.67 2.80 -27.27
CA ARG A 545 9.60 4.14 -26.70
C ARG A 545 10.56 4.13 -25.52
N ILE A 546 11.78 4.56 -25.80
CA ILE A 546 12.88 4.57 -24.84
C ILE A 546 13.56 5.94 -24.89
N SER A 547 13.93 6.47 -23.72
CA SER A 547 14.90 7.57 -23.61
C SER A 547 16.25 7.05 -23.11
N ARG A 548 17.34 7.72 -23.49
CA ARG A 548 18.70 7.45 -23.04
C ARG A 548 19.35 8.76 -22.61
N PHE A 549 19.88 8.80 -21.41
CA PHE A 549 20.50 9.97 -20.79
C PHE A 549 21.89 9.62 -20.25
N HIS A 550 22.80 10.58 -20.38
CA HIS A 550 24.16 10.57 -19.84
C HIS A 550 24.66 12.01 -19.84
N GLN A 551 25.73 12.32 -19.12
CA GLN A 551 26.23 13.69 -18.96
C GLN A 551 26.52 14.42 -20.30
N ASN A 552 27.00 13.71 -21.33
CA ASN A 552 27.18 14.27 -22.68
C ASN A 552 25.87 14.43 -23.51
N SER A 553 24.68 14.20 -22.94
CA SER A 553 23.41 14.38 -23.64
C SER A 553 23.12 15.85 -23.94
N SER A 554 22.50 16.14 -25.09
CA SER A 554 22.10 17.50 -25.44
C SER A 554 21.20 18.09 -24.36
N GLY A 555 21.50 19.29 -23.90
CA GLY A 555 20.88 19.95 -22.74
C GLY A 555 21.68 19.83 -21.45
N LEU A 556 22.55 18.82 -21.29
CA LEU A 556 23.35 18.59 -20.07
C LEU A 556 24.81 19.06 -20.20
N GLU A 557 25.14 19.88 -21.21
CA GLU A 557 26.52 20.16 -21.63
C GLU A 557 27.41 20.92 -20.61
N ARG A 558 26.88 21.25 -19.43
CA ARG A 558 27.63 21.92 -18.36
C ARG A 558 28.45 20.95 -17.51
N MET A 559 28.27 19.65 -17.72
CA MET A 559 28.90 18.56 -16.96
C MET A 559 29.26 17.51 -17.99
N ALA A 560 30.51 17.51 -18.43
CA ALA A 560 30.94 16.59 -19.47
C ALA A 560 31.22 15.25 -18.82
N ALA A 561 30.81 14.16 -19.46
CA ALA A 561 31.10 12.84 -18.94
C ALA A 561 32.62 12.61 -18.89
N GLU A 562 33.08 12.04 -17.79
CA GLU A 562 34.44 11.65 -17.50
C GLU A 562 34.51 10.15 -17.22
N LYS A 563 35.74 9.70 -16.96
CA LYS A 563 35.96 8.28 -16.78
C LYS A 563 35.56 7.98 -15.33
N ASP A 564 34.81 6.91 -15.13
CA ASP A 564 34.40 6.43 -13.81
C ASP A 564 33.36 7.28 -13.06
N ASP A 565 32.76 8.34 -13.65
CA ASP A 565 31.66 9.14 -13.04
C ASP A 565 30.47 8.28 -12.56
N ARG A 566 30.22 7.18 -13.28
CA ARG A 566 29.15 6.22 -13.03
C ARG A 566 27.77 6.85 -12.91
N PHE A 567 27.44 7.75 -13.84
CA PHE A 567 26.11 8.33 -13.95
C PHE A 567 25.02 7.25 -14.01
N GLY A 568 24.02 7.33 -13.13
CA GLY A 568 23.00 6.29 -12.99
C GLY A 568 23.36 5.19 -11.99
N HIS A 569 24.33 5.44 -11.11
CA HIS A 569 24.66 4.55 -9.98
C HIS A 569 23.50 4.42 -8.99
N GLU A 570 22.77 5.52 -8.76
CA GLU A 570 21.62 5.61 -7.86
C GLU A 570 20.52 6.40 -8.55
N LEU A 571 19.26 6.01 -8.33
CA LEU A 571 18.08 6.64 -8.92
C LEU A 571 16.99 6.83 -7.85
N ALA A 572 16.36 8.00 -7.84
CA ALA A 572 15.14 8.24 -7.06
C ALA A 572 14.13 9.02 -7.91
N ALA A 573 12.87 8.63 -7.85
CA ALA A 573 11.78 9.31 -8.53
C ALA A 573 10.87 10.04 -7.53
N GLY A 574 10.24 11.13 -7.97
CA GLY A 574 9.29 11.93 -7.21
C GLY A 574 8.84 13.15 -8.02
N ASP A 575 7.81 13.87 -7.60
CA ASP A 575 7.39 15.12 -8.24
C ASP A 575 8.13 16.30 -7.59
N PHE A 576 9.37 16.54 -8.03
CA PHE A 576 10.24 17.56 -7.45
C PHE A 576 9.84 18.99 -7.84
N ASN A 577 8.87 19.15 -8.75
CA ASN A 577 8.46 20.44 -9.29
C ASN A 577 6.96 20.76 -9.14
N GLY A 578 6.15 19.84 -8.64
CA GLY A 578 4.74 20.03 -8.33
C GLY A 578 3.84 20.12 -9.56
N ASP A 579 4.25 19.53 -10.70
CA ASP A 579 3.44 19.53 -11.92
C ASP A 579 2.57 18.27 -12.08
N GLY A 580 2.67 17.33 -11.13
CA GLY A 580 1.93 16.08 -11.09
C GLY A 580 2.50 14.98 -11.98
N LEU A 581 3.71 15.18 -12.53
CA LEU A 581 4.44 14.17 -13.29
C LEU A 581 5.63 13.67 -12.47
N GLY A 582 6.04 12.42 -12.71
CA GLY A 582 7.28 11.93 -12.13
C GLY A 582 8.48 12.68 -12.68
N ASP A 583 9.42 13.04 -11.80
CA ASP A 583 10.76 13.50 -12.11
C ASP A 583 11.78 12.44 -11.67
N LEU A 584 13.03 12.57 -12.12
CA LEU A 584 14.10 11.62 -11.82
C LEU A 584 15.35 12.32 -11.32
N ALA A 585 15.78 11.99 -10.10
CA ALA A 585 17.09 12.29 -9.56
C ALA A 585 18.06 11.14 -9.88
N ILE A 586 19.27 11.49 -10.34
CA ILE A 586 20.29 10.57 -10.84
C ILE A 586 21.61 10.88 -10.15
N GLY A 587 22.15 9.90 -9.42
CA GLY A 587 23.47 9.99 -8.80
C GLY A 587 24.61 9.67 -9.78
N ALA A 588 25.68 10.45 -9.68
CA ALA A 588 27.01 10.18 -10.22
C ALA A 588 28.01 10.38 -9.06
N PRO A 589 28.03 9.47 -8.06
CA PRO A 589 28.80 9.67 -6.83
C PRO A 589 30.32 9.71 -7.07
N TYR A 590 30.81 9.31 -8.23
CA TYR A 590 32.23 9.29 -8.57
C TYR A 590 32.61 10.41 -9.55
N GLU A 591 31.76 11.44 -9.68
CA GLU A 591 32.08 12.64 -10.46
C GLU A 591 33.24 13.42 -9.83
N ASP A 592 34.23 13.76 -10.64
CA ASP A 592 35.34 14.62 -10.25
C ASP A 592 34.95 16.12 -10.35
N LEU A 593 35.21 16.90 -9.30
CA LEU A 593 34.98 18.35 -9.31
C LEU A 593 36.29 19.12 -9.48
N GLY A 594 36.69 19.33 -10.74
CA GLY A 594 37.87 20.13 -11.06
C GLY A 594 39.18 19.34 -10.96
N ASP A 595 39.97 19.59 -9.91
CA ASP A 595 41.21 18.82 -9.61
C ASP A 595 40.99 17.81 -8.46
N GLY A 596 39.74 17.69 -7.98
CA GLY A 596 39.30 16.72 -6.98
C GLY A 596 39.09 15.32 -7.58
N ASP A 597 38.95 14.30 -6.72
CA ASP A 597 38.63 12.94 -7.17
C ASP A 597 37.39 12.41 -6.39
N ASP A 598 36.39 11.90 -7.12
CA ASP A 598 35.20 11.22 -6.59
C ASP A 598 34.37 12.04 -5.56
N GLU A 599 34.27 13.37 -5.71
CA GLU A 599 33.44 14.23 -4.84
C GLU A 599 31.94 13.95 -5.01
N GLY A 600 31.51 13.62 -6.22
CA GLY A 600 30.15 13.21 -6.54
C GLY A 600 29.18 14.33 -6.91
N MET A 601 28.07 13.91 -7.50
CA MET A 601 27.11 14.79 -8.15
C MET A 601 25.72 14.17 -8.28
N VAL A 602 24.69 15.01 -8.33
CA VAL A 602 23.29 14.59 -8.58
C VAL A 602 22.70 15.45 -9.69
N VAL A 603 22.01 14.83 -10.65
CA VAL A 603 21.22 15.49 -11.70
C VAL A 603 19.74 15.20 -11.50
N VAL A 604 18.88 16.21 -11.64
CA VAL A 604 17.42 16.04 -11.64
C VAL A 604 16.87 16.40 -13.02
N LEU A 605 16.23 15.43 -13.66
CA LEU A 605 15.52 15.57 -14.93
C LEU A 605 14.02 15.65 -14.66
N PHE A 606 13.34 16.59 -15.32
CA PHE A 606 11.91 16.80 -15.11
C PHE A 606 11.07 16.01 -16.11
N GLY A 607 9.98 15.44 -15.60
CA GLY A 607 8.90 14.82 -16.36
C GLY A 607 8.18 15.82 -17.26
N THR A 608 7.66 15.32 -18.37
CA THR A 608 6.75 16.09 -19.24
C THR A 608 5.81 15.12 -19.91
N THR A 609 4.72 15.58 -20.53
CA THR A 609 3.83 14.74 -21.37
C THR A 609 4.49 14.00 -22.56
N GLN A 610 5.81 14.09 -22.69
CA GLN A 610 6.62 13.39 -23.68
C GLN A 610 7.74 12.57 -23.02
N GLY A 611 7.68 12.40 -21.70
CA GLY A 611 8.70 11.81 -20.84
C GLY A 611 9.74 12.80 -20.33
N LEU A 612 10.76 12.27 -19.63
CA LEU A 612 11.85 13.04 -19.05
C LEU A 612 12.59 13.90 -20.08
N ARG A 613 12.96 15.12 -19.66
CA ARG A 613 13.69 16.09 -20.50
C ARG A 613 15.00 16.53 -19.86
N THR A 614 16.00 16.78 -20.71
CA THR A 614 17.28 17.38 -20.33
C THR A 614 17.27 18.91 -20.37
N MET A 615 16.20 19.52 -20.88
CA MET A 615 16.02 20.97 -20.81
C MET A 615 15.56 21.35 -19.40
N GLU A 616 16.11 22.45 -18.88
CA GLU A 616 15.75 23.00 -17.57
C GLU A 616 16.05 22.11 -16.35
N TYR A 617 16.88 21.06 -16.50
CA TYR A 617 17.37 20.21 -15.41
C TYR A 617 17.97 20.98 -14.23
N ARG A 618 18.10 20.30 -13.10
CA ARG A 618 18.91 20.75 -11.96
C ARG A 618 20.07 19.81 -11.73
N PHE A 619 21.09 20.31 -11.05
CA PHE A 619 22.20 19.47 -10.61
C PHE A 619 22.78 19.97 -9.30
N TYR A 620 23.51 19.14 -8.56
CA TYR A 620 23.97 19.46 -7.22
C TYR A 620 25.29 18.74 -6.95
N HIS A 621 26.19 19.39 -6.23
CA HIS A 621 27.46 18.84 -5.76
C HIS A 621 27.92 19.66 -4.54
N GLY A 622 28.76 19.09 -3.67
CA GLY A 622 29.13 19.67 -2.36
C GLY A 622 29.74 21.07 -2.43
N ASP A 623 30.49 21.37 -3.50
CA ASP A 623 31.14 22.68 -3.70
C ASP A 623 30.21 23.84 -4.12
N ARG A 624 28.91 23.60 -4.26
CA ARG A 624 27.96 24.68 -4.61
C ARG A 624 27.53 25.49 -3.38
N SER A 625 27.32 26.78 -3.62
CA SER A 625 26.66 27.67 -2.65
C SER A 625 25.33 27.08 -2.17
N GLY A 626 25.20 26.92 -0.85
CA GLY A 626 24.00 26.39 -0.20
C GLY A 626 24.29 25.13 0.61
N PHE A 627 25.26 24.32 0.19
CA PHE A 627 25.77 23.19 0.96
C PHE A 627 26.72 23.69 2.04
N ALA A 628 26.68 23.04 3.20
CA ALA A 628 27.65 23.27 4.27
C ALA A 628 28.86 22.38 4.04
N GLY A 629 30.04 22.80 4.51
CA GLY A 629 31.30 22.11 4.24
C GLY A 629 31.93 22.52 2.89
N SER A 630 32.90 21.73 2.46
CA SER A 630 33.52 21.74 1.13
C SER A 630 33.35 20.35 0.53
N ALA A 631 33.32 20.22 -0.80
CA ALA A 631 33.43 18.90 -1.38
C ALA A 631 34.86 18.38 -1.18
N GLU A 632 34.98 17.17 -0.66
CA GLU A 632 36.22 16.50 -0.35
C GLU A 632 36.32 15.19 -1.14
N LYS A 633 37.57 14.75 -1.29
CA LYS A 633 37.89 13.60 -2.12
C LYS A 633 37.21 12.35 -1.56
N ASN A 634 36.49 11.62 -2.41
CA ASN A 634 35.73 10.40 -2.08
C ASN A 634 34.52 10.57 -1.14
N ASP A 635 33.97 11.79 -1.00
CA ASP A 635 32.72 12.01 -0.24
C ASP A 635 31.52 11.28 -0.87
N HIS A 636 31.59 11.04 -2.18
CA HIS A 636 30.56 10.37 -2.97
C HIS A 636 29.18 11.04 -2.85
N PHE A 637 29.10 12.35 -3.02
CA PHE A 637 27.84 13.10 -2.99
C PHE A 637 26.83 12.49 -3.98
N GLY A 638 25.64 12.12 -3.50
CA GLY A 638 24.66 11.42 -4.32
C GLY A 638 24.79 9.90 -4.32
N TYR A 639 25.46 9.32 -3.33
CA TYR A 639 25.59 7.88 -3.15
C TYR A 639 24.25 7.17 -2.98
N THR A 640 23.34 7.76 -2.20
CA THR A 640 21.95 7.32 -2.03
C THR A 640 21.00 8.52 -2.14
N LEU A 641 19.79 8.28 -2.65
CA LEU A 641 18.79 9.31 -2.91
C LEU A 641 17.42 8.87 -2.39
N ALA A 642 16.61 9.82 -1.90
CA ALA A 642 15.20 9.60 -1.60
C ALA A 642 14.36 10.84 -1.92
N ALA A 643 13.05 10.66 -2.06
CA ALA A 643 12.10 11.73 -2.35
C ALA A 643 10.92 11.67 -1.37
N GLY A 644 10.39 12.82 -0.95
CA GLY A 644 9.14 12.86 -0.18
C GLY A 644 8.71 14.26 0.21
N ASP A 645 7.40 14.48 0.29
CA ASP A 645 6.81 15.76 0.69
C ASP A 645 6.72 15.89 2.23
N PHE A 646 7.77 16.44 2.82
CA PHE A 646 7.87 16.60 4.27
C PHE A 646 7.01 17.76 4.80
N ASN A 647 6.40 18.55 3.92
CA ASN A 647 5.58 19.70 4.30
C ASN A 647 4.18 19.79 3.70
N ASN A 648 3.72 18.71 3.07
CA ASN A 648 2.40 18.56 2.45
C ASN A 648 2.03 19.75 1.54
N ASP A 649 2.97 20.17 0.68
CA ASP A 649 2.70 21.16 -0.39
C ASP A 649 2.54 20.55 -1.79
N ALA A 650 2.49 19.22 -1.86
CA ALA A 650 2.41 18.39 -3.06
C ALA A 650 3.64 18.54 -3.98
N ILE A 651 4.79 18.90 -3.42
CA ILE A 651 6.08 18.92 -4.11
C ILE A 651 7.07 18.13 -3.27
N ASP A 652 7.68 17.11 -3.86
CA ASP A 652 8.65 16.29 -3.14
C ASP A 652 9.94 17.06 -2.86
N GLU A 653 10.46 16.90 -1.65
CA GLU A 653 11.84 17.20 -1.34
C GLU A 653 12.78 16.13 -1.87
N LEU A 654 13.99 16.53 -2.26
CA LEU A 654 15.08 15.61 -2.58
C LEU A 654 16.00 15.45 -1.37
N VAL A 655 16.23 14.21 -0.94
CA VAL A 655 17.24 13.85 0.07
C VAL A 655 18.46 13.24 -0.63
N ILE A 656 19.64 13.72 -0.26
CA ILE A 656 20.92 13.28 -0.83
C ILE A 656 21.80 12.79 0.32
N GLY A 657 22.18 11.50 0.28
CA GLY A 657 23.14 10.91 1.21
C GLY A 657 24.58 11.09 0.74
N VAL A 658 25.46 11.37 1.69
CA VAL A 658 26.91 11.55 1.52
C VAL A 658 27.60 10.76 2.63
N PRO A 659 27.50 9.42 2.63
CA PRO A 659 27.93 8.59 3.76
C PRO A 659 29.45 8.59 3.99
N TYR A 660 30.25 9.12 3.07
CA TYR A 660 31.70 9.17 3.18
C TYR A 660 32.23 10.56 3.53
N GLU A 661 31.34 11.53 3.80
CA GLU A 661 31.72 12.88 4.23
C GLU A 661 32.55 12.86 5.53
N ASP A 662 33.61 13.67 5.55
CA ASP A 662 34.45 13.91 6.72
C ASP A 662 34.01 15.18 7.47
N LEU A 663 33.37 15.01 8.64
CA LEU A 663 32.92 16.17 9.41
C LEU A 663 34.08 16.82 10.17
N GLY A 664 34.07 18.16 10.28
CA GLY A 664 35.12 18.94 10.96
C GLY A 664 35.27 18.67 12.47
N SER A 665 34.39 17.87 13.07
CA SER A 665 34.49 17.25 14.40
C SER A 665 33.82 15.87 14.36
N GLY A 666 34.33 14.88 15.11
CA GLY A 666 33.68 13.57 15.23
C GLY A 666 34.63 12.41 14.99
N GLY A 667 35.11 12.22 13.77
CA GLY A 667 35.97 11.10 13.42
C GLY A 667 36.89 11.39 12.23
N ASN A 668 36.75 12.54 11.55
CA ASN A 668 37.57 13.00 10.42
C ASN A 668 37.78 11.94 9.31
N ASN A 669 36.88 10.97 9.15
CA ASN A 669 36.98 9.95 8.09
C ASN A 669 35.67 9.15 7.99
N ASN A 670 34.84 9.42 6.98
CA ASN A 670 33.57 8.77 6.67
C ASN A 670 32.52 8.83 7.80
N ASP A 671 32.39 9.99 8.46
CA ASP A 671 31.35 10.23 9.47
C ASP A 671 29.95 10.15 8.85
N GLY A 672 29.81 10.73 7.65
CA GLY A 672 28.58 10.72 6.86
C GLY A 672 27.65 11.92 7.10
N ASN A 673 26.91 12.29 6.06
CA ASN A 673 26.01 13.44 6.05
C ASN A 673 24.79 13.18 5.14
N ALA A 674 23.74 13.97 5.32
CA ALA A 674 22.58 13.99 4.44
C ALA A 674 22.05 15.42 4.24
N PHE A 675 21.62 15.72 3.02
CA PHE A 675 21.05 17.01 2.66
C PHE A 675 19.62 16.86 2.16
N VAL A 676 18.69 17.63 2.74
CA VAL A 676 17.30 17.74 2.27
C VAL A 676 17.13 19.06 1.53
N LEU A 677 16.82 19.00 0.25
CA LEU A 677 16.60 20.16 -0.61
C LEU A 677 15.10 20.37 -0.79
N ARG A 678 14.61 21.55 -0.39
CA ARG A 678 13.18 21.90 -0.49
C ARG A 678 12.66 21.79 -1.92
N GLY A 679 11.54 21.09 -2.12
CA GLY A 679 10.79 21.10 -3.37
C GLY A 679 10.29 22.51 -3.71
N THR A 680 10.33 22.89 -4.98
CA THR A 680 9.71 24.14 -5.46
C THR A 680 9.19 23.95 -6.87
N SER A 681 8.35 24.87 -7.37
CA SER A 681 7.89 24.86 -8.77
C SER A 681 8.99 25.04 -9.84
N SER A 682 10.25 25.02 -9.44
CA SER A 682 11.43 25.05 -10.31
C SER A 682 12.40 23.93 -9.97
N GLY A 683 11.96 22.89 -9.25
CA GLY A 683 12.78 21.80 -8.75
C GLY A 683 13.38 22.05 -7.36
N PRO A 684 14.22 21.14 -6.87
CA PRO A 684 14.80 21.22 -5.54
C PRO A 684 15.68 22.47 -5.38
N SER A 685 15.49 23.23 -4.30
CA SER A 685 16.08 24.56 -4.15
C SER A 685 17.43 24.55 -3.46
N ARG A 686 18.46 25.08 -4.13
CA ARG A 686 19.80 25.32 -3.52
C ARG A 686 19.82 26.42 -2.46
N ASN A 687 18.74 27.21 -2.36
CA ASN A 687 18.63 28.27 -1.35
C ASN A 687 17.89 27.81 -0.09
N SER A 688 17.43 26.55 -0.07
CA SER A 688 16.67 25.97 1.04
C SER A 688 17.12 24.53 1.25
N ILE A 689 18.33 24.40 1.79
CA ILE A 689 18.96 23.11 2.10
C ILE A 689 18.97 22.93 3.62
N ARG A 690 18.56 21.75 4.07
CA ARG A 690 18.71 21.29 5.45
C ARG A 690 19.79 20.22 5.50
N GLU A 691 20.85 20.48 6.22
CA GLU A 691 21.91 19.51 6.49
C GLU A 691 21.60 18.70 7.77
N ILE A 692 21.86 17.40 7.73
CA ILE A 692 21.60 16.43 8.79
C ILE A 692 22.79 15.49 8.92
N HIS A 693 23.38 15.45 10.11
CA HIS A 693 24.42 14.50 10.50
C HIS A 693 24.37 14.30 12.02
N GLN A 694 25.07 13.30 12.57
CA GLN A 694 24.94 12.94 14.00
C GLN A 694 25.31 14.06 14.99
N ASP A 695 26.27 14.92 14.62
CA ASP A 695 26.61 16.11 15.42
C ASP A 695 25.55 17.25 15.40
N LYS A 696 24.45 17.13 14.62
CA LYS A 696 23.37 18.12 14.62
C LYS A 696 22.48 17.97 15.86
N SER A 697 22.12 19.11 16.46
CA SER A 697 21.13 19.14 17.54
C SER A 697 19.80 18.51 17.12
N GLY A 698 19.40 17.46 17.82
CA GLY A 698 18.18 16.68 17.53
C GLY A 698 18.45 15.38 16.77
N VAL A 699 19.68 15.10 16.37
CA VAL A 699 20.08 13.77 15.89
C VAL A 699 20.66 12.97 17.06
N HIS A 700 20.47 11.65 17.09
CA HIS A 700 20.96 10.83 18.20
C HIS A 700 22.40 10.37 17.97
N GLY A 701 23.14 10.28 19.07
CA GLY A 701 24.56 9.93 19.06
C GLY A 701 25.46 11.13 18.77
N SER A 702 26.69 10.82 18.38
CA SER A 702 27.69 11.76 17.88
C SER A 702 28.31 11.16 16.62
N ALA A 703 28.87 11.99 15.75
CA ALA A 703 29.61 11.48 14.61
C ALA A 703 30.88 10.76 15.07
N GLU A 704 31.05 9.51 14.64
CA GLU A 704 32.25 8.70 14.84
C GLU A 704 32.81 8.23 13.49
N LYS A 705 34.09 7.83 13.53
CA LYS A 705 34.79 7.39 12.33
C LYS A 705 34.08 6.19 11.71
N ASP A 706 33.81 6.27 10.42
CA ASP A 706 33.14 5.23 9.64
C ASP A 706 31.67 4.96 10.06
N ASP A 707 30.96 5.85 10.77
CA ASP A 707 29.51 5.66 11.07
C ASP A 707 28.64 5.63 9.81
N LYS A 708 29.07 6.38 8.77
CA LYS A 708 28.42 6.47 7.47
C LYS A 708 26.94 6.87 7.56
N PHE A 709 26.64 7.88 8.37
CA PHE A 709 25.30 8.45 8.40
C PHE A 709 24.85 8.86 6.98
N GLY A 710 23.62 8.48 6.60
CA GLY A 710 23.14 8.73 5.24
C GLY A 710 23.52 7.65 4.23
N PHE A 711 23.91 6.45 4.68
CA PHE A 711 24.18 5.30 3.80
C PHE A 711 22.91 4.70 3.18
N ALA A 712 21.80 4.73 3.91
CA ALA A 712 20.49 4.29 3.46
C ALA A 712 19.44 5.35 3.82
N LEU A 713 18.48 5.60 2.92
CA LEU A 713 17.43 6.58 3.08
C LEU A 713 16.08 5.98 2.67
N THR A 714 15.02 6.31 3.40
CA THR A 714 13.64 6.07 2.93
C THR A 714 12.68 7.10 3.53
N THR A 715 11.55 7.29 2.87
CA THR A 715 10.49 8.23 3.26
C THR A 715 9.16 7.50 3.37
N GLY A 716 8.33 7.90 4.32
CA GLY A 716 7.01 7.33 4.59
C GLY A 716 6.24 8.19 5.61
N ASP A 717 4.91 8.17 5.61
CA ASP A 717 4.10 8.80 6.68
C ASP A 717 3.98 7.81 7.85
N PHE A 718 5.02 7.76 8.69
CA PHE A 718 5.13 6.74 9.74
C PHE A 718 4.22 7.02 10.95
N ASP A 719 3.79 8.26 11.15
CA ASP A 719 2.86 8.64 12.23
C ASP A 719 1.41 8.92 11.76
N GLY A 720 1.17 8.96 10.45
CA GLY A 720 -0.15 9.12 9.85
C GLY A 720 -0.70 10.53 10.00
N ASP A 721 0.19 11.52 10.15
CA ASP A 721 -0.17 12.92 10.31
C ASP A 721 -0.34 13.65 8.97
N GLY A 722 -0.11 12.96 7.84
CA GLY A 722 -0.25 13.44 6.49
C GLY A 722 0.97 14.22 5.99
N TYR A 723 2.10 14.16 6.70
CA TYR A 723 3.40 14.64 6.23
C TYR A 723 4.31 13.42 6.06
N GLN A 724 5.08 13.38 4.98
CA GLN A 724 6.11 12.35 4.87
C GLN A 724 7.16 12.56 5.98
N ASP A 725 7.78 11.49 6.42
CA ASP A 725 8.88 11.44 7.37
C ASP A 725 10.15 10.89 6.68
N LEU A 726 11.31 11.02 7.33
CA LEU A 726 12.59 10.55 6.80
C LEU A 726 13.28 9.60 7.78
N ALA A 727 13.60 8.39 7.33
CA ALA A 727 14.47 7.46 8.03
C ALA A 727 15.86 7.42 7.40
N ILE A 728 16.90 7.46 8.24
CA ILE A 728 18.31 7.50 7.82
C ILE A 728 19.11 6.41 8.54
N GLY A 729 19.78 5.55 7.77
CA GLY A 729 20.65 4.49 8.27
C GLY A 729 22.08 4.97 8.53
N SER A 730 22.65 4.49 9.64
CA SER A 730 24.09 4.57 9.98
C SER A 730 24.56 3.14 10.28
N PRO A 731 24.70 2.29 9.26
CA PRO A 731 24.89 0.85 9.44
C PRO A 731 26.19 0.50 10.16
N THR A 732 27.19 1.38 10.16
CA THR A 732 28.49 1.10 10.76
C THR A 732 28.69 1.77 12.11
N GLU A 733 27.62 2.32 12.70
CA GLU A 733 27.61 2.82 14.09
C GLU A 733 28.08 1.75 15.09
N ASP A 734 29.00 2.13 15.97
CA ASP A 734 29.42 1.32 17.11
C ASP A 734 28.40 1.40 18.25
N LEU A 735 27.74 0.27 18.57
CA LEU A 735 26.70 0.23 19.61
C LEU A 735 27.02 -0.73 20.74
N ALA A 736 26.88 -0.26 21.98
CA ALA A 736 27.09 -1.06 23.20
C ALA A 736 28.45 -1.80 23.25
N GLY A 737 29.50 -1.21 22.66
CA GLY A 737 30.85 -1.79 22.57
C GLY A 737 30.98 -2.90 21.52
N LYS A 738 30.08 -2.93 20.54
CA LYS A 738 30.12 -3.80 19.36
C LYS A 738 30.36 -2.91 18.14
N ASP A 739 31.44 -3.20 17.43
CA ASP A 739 31.78 -2.45 16.23
C ASP A 739 30.74 -2.72 15.13
N ASN A 740 30.33 -1.70 14.37
CA ASN A 740 29.40 -1.83 13.23
C ASN A 740 28.06 -2.50 13.56
N GLY A 741 27.49 -2.21 14.74
CA GLY A 741 26.18 -2.73 15.13
C GLY A 741 25.03 -2.08 14.35
N GLY A 742 25.18 -0.79 14.02
CA GLY A 742 24.27 -0.06 13.16
C GLY A 742 23.03 0.51 13.86
N LYS A 743 22.53 1.63 13.37
CA LYS A 743 21.30 2.28 13.85
C LYS A 743 20.51 2.95 12.72
N VAL A 744 19.27 3.32 13.03
CA VAL A 744 18.41 4.14 12.18
C VAL A 744 17.86 5.32 12.98
N ASP A 745 17.95 6.53 12.44
CA ASP A 745 17.28 7.73 12.95
C ASP A 745 16.07 8.08 12.08
N VAL A 746 14.91 8.31 12.70
CA VAL A 746 13.66 8.74 12.04
C VAL A 746 13.33 10.17 12.45
N PHE A 747 13.07 11.01 11.45
CA PHE A 747 12.75 12.44 11.56
C PHE A 747 11.36 12.70 11.00
N PHE A 748 10.54 13.40 11.78
CA PHE A 748 9.13 13.58 11.41
C PHE A 748 8.88 14.85 10.60
N GLY A 749 8.01 14.74 9.59
CA GLY A 749 7.49 15.84 8.79
C GLY A 749 6.65 16.83 9.58
N SER A 750 6.36 17.97 8.93
CA SER A 750 5.36 18.93 9.40
C SER A 750 5.09 20.02 8.39
N GLY A 751 4.08 20.87 8.62
CA GLY A 751 3.82 22.03 7.75
C GLY A 751 4.96 23.06 7.59
N ASN A 752 6.10 22.91 8.27
CA ASN A 752 7.32 23.70 8.04
C ASN A 752 8.48 22.86 7.46
N GLY A 753 8.22 21.63 7.02
CA GLY A 753 9.20 20.62 6.65
C GLY A 753 9.67 19.76 7.82
N LEU A 754 10.74 19.03 7.55
CA LEU A 754 11.34 18.03 8.44
C LEU A 754 11.78 18.62 9.80
N ARG A 755 11.51 17.89 10.89
CA ARG A 755 11.88 18.27 12.26
C ARG A 755 12.98 17.37 12.79
N LEU A 756 14.14 17.96 13.10
CA LEU A 756 15.20 17.24 13.82
C LEU A 756 14.87 17.04 15.30
N SER A 757 14.21 18.00 15.94
CA SER A 757 13.80 17.86 17.34
C SER A 757 12.69 16.83 17.48
N GLY A 758 12.86 15.85 18.38
CA GLY A 758 11.86 14.81 18.62
C GLY A 758 11.93 13.64 17.66
N SER A 759 13.05 13.49 16.95
CA SER A 759 13.43 12.28 16.22
C SER A 759 13.41 11.02 17.11
N ARG A 760 13.55 9.86 16.49
CA ARG A 760 13.65 8.55 17.17
C ARG A 760 14.85 7.77 16.63
N GLU A 761 15.58 7.11 17.52
CA GLU A 761 16.67 6.19 17.17
C GLU A 761 16.19 4.75 17.37
N TYR A 762 16.50 3.86 16.42
CA TYR A 762 16.20 2.43 16.45
C TYR A 762 17.48 1.58 16.27
N ASN A 763 17.57 0.49 17.04
CA ASN A 763 18.57 -0.58 16.94
C ASN A 763 18.10 -1.81 17.74
N GLN A 764 18.71 -2.98 17.51
CA GLN A 764 18.31 -4.26 18.12
C GLN A 764 18.43 -4.33 19.65
N ASN A 765 19.11 -3.38 20.30
CA ASN A 765 19.18 -3.29 21.77
C ASN A 765 18.11 -2.38 22.39
N LYS A 766 17.27 -1.74 21.58
CA LYS A 766 16.24 -0.79 22.01
C LYS A 766 14.87 -1.17 21.43
N ASN A 767 13.82 -0.44 21.83
CA ASN A 767 12.58 -0.33 21.07
C ASN A 767 11.75 -1.61 20.86
N ASN A 768 11.96 -2.63 21.71
CA ASN A 768 11.32 -3.95 21.58
C ASN A 768 11.58 -4.64 20.23
N ILE A 769 12.65 -4.26 19.53
CA ILE A 769 13.15 -4.94 18.34
C ILE A 769 13.75 -6.28 18.79
N THR A 770 13.46 -7.36 18.07
CA THR A 770 14.02 -8.68 18.38
C THR A 770 15.50 -8.75 18.01
N GLY A 771 16.18 -9.78 18.53
CA GLY A 771 17.63 -9.90 18.38
C GLY A 771 18.41 -9.16 19.46
N SER A 772 19.70 -9.01 19.24
CA SER A 772 20.62 -8.23 20.08
C SER A 772 21.76 -7.76 19.20
N VAL A 773 22.30 -6.57 19.46
CA VAL A 773 23.43 -6.09 18.66
C VAL A 773 24.66 -6.99 18.84
N GLU A 774 25.19 -7.43 17.72
CA GLU A 774 26.43 -8.15 17.52
C GLU A 774 27.40 -7.31 16.67
N LYS A 775 28.60 -7.84 16.46
CA LYS A 775 29.63 -7.11 15.71
C LYS A 775 29.35 -7.34 14.23
N ASP A 776 29.36 -6.28 13.43
CA ASP A 776 29.16 -6.31 11.98
C ASP A 776 27.75 -6.62 11.47
N ASP A 777 26.71 -6.63 12.33
CA ASP A 777 25.29 -6.83 11.93
C ASP A 777 24.81 -5.78 10.92
N LYS A 778 25.28 -4.55 11.11
CA LYS A 778 24.96 -3.37 10.30
C LYS A 778 23.47 -3.09 10.16
N PHE A 779 22.78 -3.05 11.28
CA PHE A 779 21.37 -2.65 11.32
C PHE A 779 21.16 -1.30 10.64
N GLY A 780 20.21 -1.21 9.70
CA GLY A 780 20.00 -0.01 8.89
C GLY A 780 20.81 0.05 7.61
N TYR A 781 21.34 -1.09 7.14
CA TYR A 781 22.07 -1.19 5.86
C TYR A 781 21.21 -0.82 4.66
N SER A 782 19.92 -1.11 4.72
CA SER A 782 18.91 -0.86 3.70
C SER A 782 17.59 -0.52 4.39
N LEU A 783 16.82 0.38 3.78
CA LEU A 783 15.56 0.88 4.33
C LEU A 783 14.49 0.93 3.24
N MET A 784 13.23 0.73 3.62
CA MET A 784 12.05 0.89 2.77
C MET A 784 10.83 1.23 3.62
N ALA A 785 9.84 1.89 3.03
CA ALA A 785 8.56 2.16 3.68
C ALA A 785 7.39 1.49 2.95
N GLY A 786 6.30 1.27 3.67
CA GLY A 786 4.99 0.92 3.11
C GLY A 786 3.99 0.46 4.16
N ASP A 787 2.70 0.64 3.92
CA ASP A 787 1.62 0.18 4.81
C ASP A 787 1.35 -1.33 4.62
N PHE A 788 2.03 -2.18 5.40
CA PHE A 788 1.88 -3.63 5.33
C PHE A 788 0.74 -4.16 6.20
N ASP A 789 0.10 -3.31 7.02
CA ASP A 789 -1.05 -3.70 7.85
C ASP A 789 -2.38 -3.00 7.59
N GLY A 790 -2.44 -2.20 6.52
CA GLY A 790 -3.62 -1.56 5.99
C GLY A 790 -4.25 -0.54 6.93
N ASP A 791 -3.44 0.14 7.74
CA ASP A 791 -3.92 1.11 8.73
C ASP A 791 -3.69 2.59 8.34
N ASP A 792 -3.32 2.81 7.07
CA ASP A 792 -3.04 4.09 6.43
C ASP A 792 -1.84 4.83 7.06
N LYS A 793 -0.95 4.13 7.77
CA LYS A 793 0.40 4.60 8.13
C LYS A 793 1.43 3.75 7.42
N ASP A 794 2.50 4.37 6.96
CA ASP A 794 3.63 3.62 6.45
C ASP A 794 4.36 2.93 7.60
N ASP A 795 4.84 1.72 7.34
CA ASP A 795 5.70 0.96 8.25
C ASP A 795 7.15 1.07 7.76
N LEU A 796 8.11 1.02 8.69
CA LEU A 796 9.54 1.08 8.38
C LEU A 796 10.14 -0.32 8.29
N VAL A 797 10.70 -0.66 7.13
CA VAL A 797 11.47 -1.88 6.88
C VAL A 797 12.95 -1.58 7.03
N ILE A 798 13.66 -2.42 7.79
CA ILE A 798 15.07 -2.27 8.11
C ILE A 798 15.80 -3.58 7.82
N GLY A 799 16.77 -3.54 6.91
CA GLY A 799 17.63 -4.67 6.61
C GLY A 799 18.83 -4.77 7.54
N VAL A 800 19.17 -6.01 7.88
CA VAL A 800 20.34 -6.40 8.69
C VAL A 800 21.00 -7.60 8.00
N PRO A 801 21.59 -7.41 6.80
CA PRO A 801 22.00 -8.52 5.95
C PRO A 801 23.19 -9.33 6.47
N PHE A 802 23.77 -8.93 7.62
CA PHE A 802 24.89 -9.62 8.24
C PHE A 802 24.54 -10.23 9.61
N GLU A 803 23.27 -10.25 9.99
CA GLU A 803 22.81 -10.88 11.23
C GLU A 803 23.12 -12.39 11.25
N ASP A 804 23.55 -12.90 12.40
CA ASP A 804 23.72 -14.34 12.67
C ASP A 804 22.52 -14.95 13.42
N LEU A 805 21.65 -15.69 12.73
CA LEU A 805 20.39 -16.22 13.32
C LEU A 805 20.60 -17.44 14.27
N GLY A 806 21.84 -17.87 14.53
CA GLY A 806 22.16 -19.07 15.31
C GLY A 806 23.40 -18.97 16.19
N SER A 807 23.35 -19.59 17.38
CA SER A 807 24.52 -19.59 18.30
C SER A 807 25.68 -20.43 17.74
N GLY A 808 26.74 -19.76 17.26
CA GLY A 808 28.03 -20.38 16.91
C GLY A 808 28.33 -20.53 15.42
N GLY A 809 27.54 -19.90 14.54
CA GLY A 809 27.89 -19.67 13.13
C GLY A 809 28.02 -18.16 12.90
N ASN A 810 29.07 -17.75 12.19
CA ASN A 810 29.27 -16.41 11.64
C ASN A 810 28.93 -16.44 10.16
N ASN A 811 27.67 -16.76 9.88
CA ASN A 811 27.18 -17.05 8.54
C ASN A 811 26.49 -15.86 7.88
N ASN A 812 26.26 -14.72 8.54
CA ASN A 812 25.63 -13.56 7.91
C ASN A 812 24.32 -13.99 7.22
N ASP A 813 23.44 -14.65 7.98
CA ASP A 813 22.18 -15.23 7.50
C ASP A 813 21.18 -14.16 7.03
N GLY A 814 21.33 -12.94 7.54
CA GLY A 814 20.49 -11.81 7.20
C GLY A 814 19.10 -11.85 7.84
N THR A 815 18.60 -10.67 8.20
CA THR A 815 17.23 -10.50 8.68
C THR A 815 16.66 -9.15 8.25
N VAL A 816 15.34 -9.03 8.37
CA VAL A 816 14.59 -7.82 8.06
C VAL A 816 13.64 -7.54 9.23
N HIS A 817 13.68 -6.33 9.77
CA HIS A 817 12.72 -5.89 10.77
C HIS A 817 11.70 -4.94 10.14
N VAL A 818 10.42 -5.14 10.44
CA VAL A 818 9.33 -4.25 10.06
C VAL A 818 8.76 -3.63 11.32
N LEU A 819 8.95 -2.33 11.47
CA LEU A 819 8.45 -1.52 12.58
C LEU A 819 7.18 -0.81 12.13
N TYR A 820 6.05 -1.15 12.76
CA TYR A 820 4.75 -0.65 12.33
C TYR A 820 4.51 0.80 12.72
N GLY A 821 3.93 1.57 11.80
CA GLY A 821 3.55 2.96 11.97
C GLY A 821 2.69 3.21 13.21
N ASP A 822 2.90 4.33 13.90
CA ASP A 822 2.12 4.71 15.08
C ASP A 822 2.03 6.24 15.24
N SER A 823 0.82 6.73 15.50
CA SER A 823 0.49 8.14 15.66
C SER A 823 1.15 8.82 16.87
N ASP A 824 1.73 8.05 17.79
CA ASP A 824 2.51 8.58 18.91
C ASP A 824 3.96 8.96 18.52
N ARG A 825 4.32 8.91 17.22
CA ARG A 825 5.69 9.15 16.72
C ARG A 825 6.71 8.22 17.36
N ASP A 826 6.34 6.95 17.48
CA ASP A 826 7.17 5.93 18.10
C ASP A 826 6.83 4.54 17.55
N LEU A 827 7.71 3.97 16.72
CA LEU A 827 7.49 2.69 16.02
C LEU A 827 7.75 1.46 16.91
N ASN A 828 7.56 1.61 18.23
CA ASN A 828 7.92 0.63 19.26
C ASN A 828 6.76 -0.28 19.66
N GLY A 829 5.55 0.03 19.19
CA GLY A 829 4.31 -0.64 19.58
C GLY A 829 4.18 -2.05 19.01
N ARG A 830 4.73 -2.28 17.82
CA ARG A 830 4.58 -3.53 17.09
C ARG A 830 5.71 -3.72 16.06
N GLU A 831 6.30 -4.91 16.06
CA GLU A 831 7.42 -5.28 15.20
C GLU A 831 7.24 -6.71 14.66
N GLN A 832 7.75 -6.95 13.44
CA GLN A 832 7.90 -8.27 12.82
C GLN A 832 9.30 -8.46 12.25
N GLU A 833 9.92 -9.59 12.56
CA GLU A 833 11.18 -10.06 12.02
C GLU A 833 10.93 -11.05 10.88
N VAL A 834 11.42 -10.73 9.68
CA VAL A 834 11.36 -11.59 8.49
C VAL A 834 12.75 -12.22 8.26
N ARG A 835 12.79 -13.55 8.12
CA ARG A 835 14.04 -14.31 7.93
C ARG A 835 13.83 -15.60 7.16
N GLN A 836 14.87 -16.14 6.53
CA GLN A 836 14.80 -17.47 5.91
C GLN A 836 14.72 -18.59 6.97
N GLY A 837 13.97 -19.66 6.68
CA GLY A 837 13.87 -20.80 7.59
C GLY A 837 13.33 -22.09 6.97
N THR A 838 13.78 -23.23 7.52
CA THR A 838 13.25 -24.56 7.16
C THR A 838 12.04 -24.94 8.02
N ARG A 839 10.96 -25.37 7.38
CA ARG A 839 9.70 -25.79 8.03
C ARG A 839 9.77 -27.14 8.74
#